data_AF-A0A9Q1QQL2-F1
#
_entry.id   AF-A0A9Q1QQL2-F1
#
_cell.length_a   1.000
_cell.length_b   1.000
_cell.length_c   1.000
_cell.angle_alpha   90.00
_cell.angle_beta   90.00
_cell.angle_gamma   90.00
#
_symmetry.space_group_name_H-M   'P 1'
#
loop_
_entity.id
_entity.type
_entity.pdbx_description
1 polymer ?
#
loop_
_entity_poly.entity_id
_entity_poly.type
_entity_poly.pdbx_seq_one_letter_code
_entity_poly.pdbx_strand_id
1 'polypeptide(L)'
;MAAAYLLSHSSILPKTLNLTPNPKSPLLSKPFVNLYKPLTPKRLTLKAVVSQNNSTSKTATLEPETNNFKHCFSKKEDGYLYCEGVKVQDIMESVEKRPFYLYSKPQITRNVEAYKDALQGLRSIIGYAIKANNNLKILEHLRKLGCGAVLVSGNELRLALAAGFDPSKCIFNGNGKLLEDLVLAAESGVFVNIDSEFDLENIVSAARLAEKRVNVLLRINPDVDPQVHPYVATGNKNSKFGIRNEKLQWFLDAVKAHPNELKLVGAHCHLGSTITKVDIFRDAAVLMVNYIDQIREQGFEISYLNIGGGLGIDYYHTGAVLPTPRDLIDTVRELVLSRDLNLIIEPGRSLIANTCCLVNRVTGVKTNGTKNFIVIDGSMAELIRPSLYDAYQHIELVAPTPSEAEVSTFDVVGPVCESADFLGKERKLPTPERGAGLVVHDAGAYCMSMASTYNLKMRPPEYWVEEDGSVAKIRHGETFEDHLRTRHSNHSFLLAAVSMAGEIRNVLDSPAADAKPNLQRTYQVVVAATKEMGIGKDGKLPWKLPSDLTFFKDITLKTSNPEKKNAVVMGRKTWESIPIKNRPLPGRINVILTRSRDFDVGTIDNVLTCGSMDSALQLLAMPPYNLSIERVFVIGGGEILRWEVLIFAARSEYVLSHRDTLNAPACDAIHNTEIETNIECDTFIPPVDTSLFHTWYSSLPMVENNIRYSFVTYVRVRRTASDTHGQNNDTKSNNGKFEVQDFSFLPQIIFERHEEYMYLRLVQEILSSGNLKADRTGTGTLSKFGCQVHIGLSDREEGDLGPIYGFQWRHFGASYTDMHADYTGKGFDQLADVIHKIKNNPDDRRIILSAWNPSDLTLMALPPCHMFAQRSADMGLGVPFNIASYALLTCMIAHVCAFSFPVDLLPGDFIHDLGDAHVYCNHIEPLREQLLKSPKPFPFLKINPQKKDINSFEAADFELIGYDPHPRIQMKMAV
;
A
#
# COMPACT_ATOMS: atom_id res chain seq x y z
N MET A 1 -32.54 26.13 -16.46
CA MET A 1 -33.84 25.85 -17.09
C MET A 1 -34.50 24.70 -16.35
N ALA A 2 -35.75 24.96 -15.91
CA ALA A 2 -36.80 24.05 -15.45
C ALA A 2 -36.60 23.23 -14.16
N ALA A 3 -37.26 23.71 -13.11
CA ALA A 3 -37.92 22.91 -12.08
C ALA A 3 -39.44 22.78 -12.41
N ALA A 4 -40.09 21.86 -11.69
CA ALA A 4 -41.54 21.67 -11.48
C ALA A 4 -42.31 20.76 -12.45
N TYR A 5 -42.83 19.66 -11.91
CA TYR A 5 -44.29 19.39 -11.86
C TYR A 5 -44.55 18.26 -10.86
N LEU A 6 -45.34 18.53 -9.80
CA LEU A 6 -46.29 17.60 -9.17
C LEU A 6 -47.17 18.37 -8.15
N LEU A 7 -48.39 18.70 -8.60
CA LEU A 7 -49.61 18.97 -7.81
C LEU A 7 -50.44 17.67 -7.88
N SER A 8 -51.38 17.26 -7.03
CA SER A 8 -52.11 17.76 -5.85
C SER A 8 -53.07 16.64 -5.40
N HIS A 9 -53.45 16.58 -4.11
CA HIS A 9 -54.83 16.41 -3.58
C HIS A 9 -55.00 15.57 -2.29
N SER A 10 -55.20 16.31 -1.19
CA SER A 10 -56.33 16.28 -0.22
C SER A 10 -56.79 14.99 0.51
N SER A 11 -56.60 15.03 1.84
CA SER A 11 -57.55 14.84 2.97
C SER A 11 -58.43 13.58 3.09
N ILE A 12 -58.43 12.95 4.30
CA ILE A 12 -59.60 12.64 5.17
C ILE A 12 -59.11 11.94 6.49
N LEU A 13 -59.48 12.52 7.64
CA LEU A 13 -59.50 11.97 9.03
C LEU A 13 -60.66 10.94 9.19
N PRO A 14 -60.79 10.06 10.22
CA PRO A 14 -60.67 10.45 11.65
C PRO A 14 -60.40 9.37 12.75
N LYS A 15 -60.32 9.85 14.02
CA LYS A 15 -60.68 9.24 15.34
C LYS A 15 -59.70 8.26 16.02
N THR A 16 -58.95 8.67 17.05
CA THR A 16 -59.23 8.78 18.53
C THR A 16 -59.51 7.47 19.26
N LEU A 17 -58.68 7.11 20.26
CA LEU A 17 -59.09 7.05 21.68
C LEU A 17 -57.95 6.78 22.68
N ASN A 18 -58.17 7.31 23.88
CA ASN A 18 -57.29 7.56 25.01
C ASN A 18 -57.05 6.36 25.95
N LEU A 19 -56.01 6.52 26.78
CA LEU A 19 -55.56 5.71 27.92
C LEU A 19 -56.47 5.74 29.17
N THR A 20 -56.24 4.72 30.03
CA THR A 20 -56.41 4.61 31.51
C THR A 20 -57.71 3.95 32.07
N PRO A 21 -57.79 3.54 33.38
CA PRO A 21 -57.24 2.28 33.93
C PRO A 21 -58.19 1.51 34.90
N ASN A 22 -57.74 0.31 35.34
CA ASN A 22 -57.99 -0.33 36.66
C ASN A 22 -59.30 -1.20 36.85
N PRO A 23 -59.49 -1.92 37.98
CA PRO A 23 -59.17 -3.34 38.24
C PRO A 23 -60.39 -4.23 38.58
N LYS A 24 -60.20 -5.57 38.71
CA LYS A 24 -60.76 -6.47 39.77
C LYS A 24 -60.65 -7.96 39.42
N SER A 25 -59.99 -8.71 40.30
CA SER A 25 -60.11 -10.17 40.54
C SER A 25 -61.39 -10.48 41.36
N PRO A 26 -61.88 -11.75 41.51
CA PRO A 26 -61.34 -12.69 42.55
C PRO A 26 -61.46 -14.23 42.24
N LEU A 27 -60.49 -15.09 42.64
CA LEU A 27 -60.51 -16.12 43.74
C LEU A 27 -61.35 -17.40 43.47
N LEU A 28 -61.10 -18.66 43.89
CA LEU A 28 -60.26 -19.37 44.89
C LEU A 28 -60.30 -20.89 44.55
N SER A 29 -59.29 -21.75 44.84
CA SER A 29 -59.22 -22.49 46.10
C SER A 29 -57.93 -23.34 46.25
N LYS A 30 -57.34 -23.25 47.45
CA LYS A 30 -56.23 -24.02 48.10
C LYS A 30 -56.85 -25.13 49.01
N PRO A 31 -56.18 -25.97 49.89
CA PRO A 31 -54.89 -25.78 50.61
C PRO A 31 -54.03 -27.06 50.96
N PHE A 32 -52.68 -27.00 51.07
CA PHE A 32 -51.72 -26.81 52.22
C PHE A 32 -51.07 -28.09 52.82
N VAL A 33 -49.74 -28.03 53.10
CA VAL A 33 -48.99 -28.07 54.40
C VAL A 33 -47.49 -27.81 54.09
N ASN A 34 -46.86 -26.66 54.43
CA ASN A 34 -46.07 -26.26 55.64
C ASN A 34 -44.72 -27.03 55.86
N LEU A 35 -43.55 -26.41 56.05
CA LEU A 35 -43.19 -25.39 57.06
C LEU A 35 -42.07 -24.37 56.66
N TYR A 36 -42.27 -23.20 57.26
CA TYR A 36 -41.51 -21.95 57.50
C TYR A 36 -40.12 -22.09 58.22
N LYS A 37 -39.16 -21.12 58.32
CA LYS A 37 -38.84 -19.76 57.77
C LYS A 37 -37.50 -19.26 58.46
N PRO A 38 -37.08 -17.95 58.48
CA PRO A 38 -35.85 -17.42 57.85
C PRO A 38 -34.85 -16.69 58.81
N LEU A 39 -33.76 -16.08 58.30
CA LEU A 39 -33.06 -14.92 58.92
C LEU A 39 -32.23 -14.10 57.89
N THR A 40 -32.24 -12.77 58.04
CA THR A 40 -31.52 -11.73 57.25
C THR A 40 -30.15 -11.35 57.88
N PRO A 41 -29.47 -10.25 57.48
CA PRO A 41 -28.33 -10.17 56.54
C PRO A 41 -26.95 -10.04 57.23
N LYS A 42 -25.84 -10.51 56.62
CA LYS A 42 -24.48 -10.19 57.09
C LYS A 42 -23.53 -9.75 55.96
N ARG A 43 -23.01 -8.55 56.19
CA ARG A 43 -21.89 -7.81 55.58
C ARG A 43 -20.65 -8.71 55.35
N LEU A 44 -20.19 -8.87 54.11
CA LEU A 44 -18.88 -9.44 53.80
C LEU A 44 -17.84 -8.31 53.78
N THR A 45 -16.87 -8.41 54.67
CA THR A 45 -15.77 -7.45 54.83
C THR A 45 -14.53 -8.07 54.16
N LEU A 46 -13.97 -7.41 53.15
CA LEU A 46 -12.65 -7.76 52.59
C LEU A 46 -11.59 -7.59 53.69
N LYS A 47 -10.86 -8.66 54.01
CA LYS A 47 -9.61 -8.60 54.78
C LYS A 47 -8.47 -9.08 53.88
N ALA A 48 -7.55 -8.17 53.57
CA ALA A 48 -6.24 -8.51 53.03
C ALA A 48 -5.48 -9.35 54.06
N VAL A 49 -4.93 -10.49 53.63
CA VAL A 49 -4.02 -11.30 54.45
C VAL A 49 -2.68 -11.36 53.72
N VAL A 50 -1.74 -10.58 54.22
CA VAL A 50 -0.31 -10.67 53.94
C VAL A 50 0.21 -11.92 54.66
N SER A 51 0.72 -12.89 53.91
CA SER A 51 1.39 -14.06 54.46
C SER A 51 2.83 -13.70 54.82
N GLN A 52 3.10 -13.53 56.11
CA GLN A 52 4.45 -13.45 56.67
C GLN A 52 5.00 -14.86 56.95
N ASN A 53 6.29 -15.03 56.60
CA ASN A 53 7.13 -16.17 56.94
C ASN A 53 7.17 -16.45 58.44
N ASN A 54 7.09 -17.72 58.83
CA ASN A 54 7.65 -18.20 60.09
C ASN A 54 8.25 -19.61 59.92
N SER A 55 9.54 -19.68 60.21
CA SER A 55 10.44 -20.83 60.30
C SER A 55 10.17 -21.71 61.52
N THR A 56 10.32 -23.04 61.43
CA THR A 56 11.29 -23.87 62.20
C THR A 56 11.16 -25.40 61.99
N SER A 57 12.29 -26.01 61.57
CA SER A 57 12.80 -27.38 61.87
C SER A 57 12.17 -28.60 61.14
N LYS A 58 12.86 -29.59 60.54
CA LYS A 58 14.27 -30.07 60.51
C LYS A 58 14.58 -30.81 59.17
N THR A 59 15.69 -30.43 58.52
CA THR A 59 16.67 -31.24 57.75
C THR A 59 16.24 -32.47 56.90
N ALA A 60 16.28 -32.30 55.57
CA ALA A 60 17.10 -33.11 54.66
C ALA A 60 17.42 -32.24 53.41
N THR A 61 18.70 -31.96 53.18
CA THR A 61 19.22 -30.99 52.21
C THR A 61 19.10 -31.48 50.77
N LEU A 62 18.22 -30.85 50.00
CA LEU A 62 18.34 -30.67 48.54
C LEU A 62 17.77 -29.27 48.26
N GLU A 63 18.63 -28.28 48.03
CA GLU A 63 18.19 -26.95 47.62
C GLU A 63 17.57 -27.03 46.21
N PRO A 64 16.38 -26.43 45.97
CA PRO A 64 15.90 -26.22 44.62
C PRO A 64 16.66 -25.03 44.03
N GLU A 65 17.53 -25.27 43.06
CA GLU A 65 18.13 -24.21 42.25
C GLU A 65 17.02 -23.33 41.68
N THR A 66 16.92 -22.08 42.14
CA THR A 66 16.16 -21.04 41.46
C THR A 66 16.85 -20.76 40.13
N ASN A 67 16.43 -21.49 39.09
CA ASN A 67 17.02 -21.45 37.76
C ASN A 67 16.65 -20.13 37.09
N ASN A 68 17.42 -19.06 37.37
CA ASN A 68 17.29 -17.80 36.65
C ASN A 68 17.48 -18.06 35.16
N PHE A 69 16.55 -17.57 34.32
CA PHE A 69 16.63 -17.70 32.88
C PHE A 69 17.96 -17.12 32.39
N LYS A 70 18.83 -17.99 31.85
CA LYS A 70 20.12 -17.61 31.27
C LYS A 70 19.99 -17.61 29.76
N HIS A 71 20.07 -16.42 29.16
CA HIS A 71 20.06 -16.25 27.72
C HIS A 71 21.30 -16.93 27.09
N CYS A 72 21.16 -17.54 25.90
CA CYS A 72 22.26 -18.29 25.25
C CYS A 72 23.41 -17.40 24.78
N PHE A 73 23.11 -16.14 24.49
CA PHE A 73 24.08 -15.07 24.36
C PHE A 73 24.26 -14.39 25.70
N SER A 74 25.48 -14.38 26.23
CA SER A 74 25.79 -13.77 27.53
C SER A 74 27.10 -13.00 27.50
N LYS A 75 27.08 -11.81 28.09
CA LYS A 75 28.25 -10.99 28.35
C LYS A 75 28.98 -11.53 29.59
N LYS A 76 30.26 -11.85 29.48
CA LYS A 76 31.08 -12.32 30.62
C LYS A 76 31.84 -11.15 31.27
N GLU A 77 32.51 -11.42 32.39
CA GLU A 77 33.30 -10.44 33.15
C GLU A 77 34.46 -9.81 32.35
N ASP A 78 34.95 -10.53 31.32
CA ASP A 78 35.94 -10.01 30.37
C ASP A 78 35.37 -8.97 29.38
N GLY A 79 34.06 -8.69 29.45
CA GLY A 79 33.37 -7.74 28.60
C GLY A 79 33.06 -8.24 27.18
N TYR A 80 33.37 -9.50 26.87
CA TYR A 80 33.05 -10.11 25.58
C TYR A 80 31.68 -10.81 25.61
N LEU A 81 31.00 -10.79 24.47
CA LEU A 81 29.76 -11.53 24.25
C LEU A 81 30.09 -12.96 23.80
N TYR A 82 29.44 -13.94 24.43
CA TYR A 82 29.61 -15.36 24.14
C TYR A 82 28.31 -16.02 23.68
N CYS A 83 28.42 -16.99 22.78
CA CYS A 83 27.35 -17.92 22.39
C CYS A 83 27.83 -19.36 22.65
N GLU A 84 27.14 -20.11 23.51
CA GLU A 84 27.51 -21.49 23.89
C GLU A 84 29.02 -21.65 24.24
N GLY A 85 29.58 -20.67 24.96
CA GLY A 85 30.99 -20.70 25.38
C GLY A 85 32.00 -20.17 24.37
N VAL A 86 31.59 -19.86 23.13
CA VAL A 86 32.44 -19.31 22.07
C VAL A 86 32.29 -17.79 22.02
N LYS A 87 33.41 -17.04 21.93
CA LYS A 87 33.36 -15.59 21.75
C LYS A 87 32.73 -15.25 20.40
N VAL A 88 31.73 -14.38 20.41
CA VAL A 88 31.10 -13.90 19.17
C VAL A 88 32.11 -13.15 18.30
N GLN A 89 33.11 -12.50 18.90
CA GLN A 89 34.21 -11.88 18.15
C GLN A 89 35.02 -12.89 17.33
N ASP A 90 35.43 -14.01 17.93
CA ASP A 90 36.19 -15.05 17.23
C ASP A 90 35.38 -15.62 16.06
N ILE A 91 34.06 -15.78 16.24
CA ILE A 91 33.14 -16.19 15.18
C ILE A 91 33.14 -15.15 14.05
N MET A 92 32.98 -13.85 14.39
CA MET A 92 33.01 -12.76 13.41
C MET A 92 34.29 -12.72 12.58
N GLU A 93 35.43 -13.09 13.16
CA GLU A 93 36.72 -13.14 12.47
C GLU A 93 36.87 -14.37 11.56
N SER A 94 36.19 -15.47 11.89
CA SER A 94 36.23 -16.72 11.12
C SER A 94 35.26 -16.78 9.92
N VAL A 95 34.27 -15.88 9.86
CA VAL A 95 33.21 -15.88 8.82
C VAL A 95 33.35 -14.71 7.85
N GLU A 96 32.49 -14.69 6.82
CA GLU A 96 32.43 -13.58 5.85
C GLU A 96 32.23 -12.22 6.54
N LYS A 97 32.97 -11.20 6.09
CA LYS A 97 32.91 -9.82 6.63
C LYS A 97 31.69 -9.05 6.12
N ARG A 98 30.50 -9.51 6.49
CA ARG A 98 29.18 -8.89 6.24
C ARG A 98 28.24 -9.19 7.41
N PRO A 99 27.04 -8.56 7.50
CA PRO A 99 26.04 -8.94 8.50
C PRO A 99 25.67 -10.42 8.39
N PHE A 100 25.43 -11.08 9.52
CA PHE A 100 24.99 -12.48 9.55
C PHE A 100 24.10 -12.78 10.75
N TYR A 101 23.18 -13.74 10.57
CA TYR A 101 22.42 -14.29 11.69
C TYR A 101 23.22 -15.41 12.35
N LEU A 102 23.40 -15.32 13.67
CA LEU A 102 24.08 -16.31 14.48
C LEU A 102 23.09 -16.95 15.43
N TYR A 103 22.94 -18.27 15.37
CA TYR A 103 22.01 -19.05 16.19
C TYR A 103 22.77 -19.91 17.22
N SER A 104 22.15 -20.18 18.37
CA SER A 104 22.54 -21.27 19.27
C SER A 104 21.64 -22.47 19.00
N LYS A 105 22.19 -23.55 18.44
CA LYS A 105 21.44 -24.79 18.25
C LYS A 105 21.02 -25.43 19.59
N PRO A 106 21.87 -25.45 20.65
CA PRO A 106 21.44 -25.88 21.98
C PRO A 106 20.24 -25.11 22.53
N GLN A 107 20.14 -23.79 22.29
CA GLN A 107 18.98 -23.01 22.73
C GLN A 107 17.69 -23.42 22.00
N ILE A 108 17.77 -23.74 20.69
CA ILE A 108 16.63 -24.31 19.94
C ILE A 108 16.15 -25.59 20.64
N THR A 109 17.08 -26.48 20.99
CA THR A 109 16.76 -27.72 21.71
C THR A 109 16.12 -27.44 23.06
N ARG A 110 16.70 -26.55 23.89
CA ARG A 110 16.15 -26.18 25.20
C ARG A 110 14.72 -25.64 25.09
N ASN A 111 14.43 -24.81 24.09
CA ASN A 111 13.10 -24.28 23.88
C ASN A 111 12.08 -25.37 23.51
N VAL A 112 12.45 -26.35 22.67
CA VAL A 112 11.59 -27.49 22.33
C VAL A 112 11.36 -28.41 23.53
N GLU A 113 12.42 -28.75 24.26
CA GLU A 113 12.31 -29.60 25.45
C GLU A 113 11.43 -28.95 26.53
N ALA A 114 11.50 -27.62 26.72
CA ALA A 114 10.58 -26.92 27.62
C ALA A 114 9.10 -27.12 27.26
N TYR A 115 8.76 -27.19 25.96
CA TYR A 115 7.39 -27.52 25.53
C TYR A 115 7.05 -28.99 25.67
N LYS A 116 7.99 -29.90 25.38
CA LYS A 116 7.77 -31.35 25.57
C LYS A 116 7.51 -31.68 27.02
N ASP A 117 8.34 -31.13 27.91
CA ASP A 117 8.15 -31.22 29.34
C ASP A 117 6.78 -30.65 29.68
N ALA A 118 6.45 -29.43 29.20
CA ALA A 118 5.16 -28.79 29.41
C ALA A 118 3.98 -29.70 29.04
N LEU A 119 4.10 -30.47 27.97
CA LEU A 119 3.05 -31.32 27.42
C LEU A 119 3.05 -32.75 27.97
N GLN A 120 3.97 -33.12 28.86
CA GLN A 120 4.01 -34.47 29.43
C GLN A 120 2.63 -34.86 30.01
N GLY A 121 2.17 -36.07 29.66
CA GLY A 121 0.86 -36.60 30.04
C GLY A 121 -0.31 -36.18 29.13
N LEU A 122 -0.09 -35.29 28.16
CA LEU A 122 -1.05 -34.95 27.12
C LEU A 122 -0.68 -35.61 25.79
N ARG A 123 -1.69 -35.98 25.00
CA ARG A 123 -1.49 -36.28 23.58
C ARG A 123 -1.41 -34.95 22.84
N SER A 124 -0.31 -34.68 22.16
CA SER A 124 -0.07 -33.33 21.63
C SER A 124 0.80 -33.26 20.38
N ILE A 125 0.64 -32.16 19.64
CA ILE A 125 1.51 -31.77 18.53
C ILE A 125 2.11 -30.39 18.85
N ILE A 126 3.44 -30.33 18.90
CA ILE A 126 4.18 -29.06 18.89
C ILE A 126 4.38 -28.65 17.42
N GLY A 127 3.46 -27.86 16.88
CA GLY A 127 3.50 -27.39 15.50
C GLY A 127 4.39 -26.16 15.35
N TYR A 128 5.63 -26.32 14.91
CA TYR A 128 6.50 -25.15 14.71
C TYR A 128 5.98 -24.28 13.56
N ALA A 129 5.70 -22.99 13.83
CA ALA A 129 5.24 -22.05 12.82
C ALA A 129 6.38 -21.59 11.90
N ILE A 130 6.50 -22.21 10.71
CA ILE A 130 7.61 -22.01 9.75
C ILE A 130 7.76 -20.54 9.32
N LYS A 131 6.66 -19.77 9.26
CA LYS A 131 6.67 -18.32 9.03
C LYS A 131 7.60 -17.53 9.95
N ALA A 132 7.91 -18.05 11.14
CA ALA A 132 8.85 -17.44 12.07
C ALA A 132 10.31 -17.54 11.55
N ASN A 133 10.72 -18.71 11.06
CA ASN A 133 12.03 -18.95 10.45
C ASN A 133 11.96 -20.18 9.53
N ASN A 134 12.38 -20.01 8.28
CA ASN A 134 12.32 -21.04 7.24
C ASN A 134 13.69 -21.60 6.84
N ASN A 135 14.70 -21.47 7.71
CA ASN A 135 16.00 -22.09 7.48
C ASN A 135 15.91 -23.62 7.51
N LEU A 136 16.21 -24.29 6.39
CA LEU A 136 16.05 -25.74 6.23
C LEU A 136 16.77 -26.56 7.32
N LYS A 137 17.96 -26.16 7.77
CA LYS A 137 18.71 -26.88 8.82
C LYS A 137 18.06 -26.76 10.19
N ILE A 138 17.48 -25.61 10.50
CA ILE A 138 16.67 -25.42 11.70
C ILE A 138 15.42 -26.29 11.65
N LEU A 139 14.73 -26.34 10.50
CA LEU A 139 13.56 -27.19 10.29
C LEU A 139 13.89 -28.68 10.46
N GLU A 140 14.98 -29.15 9.85
CA GLU A 140 15.48 -30.53 10.02
C GLU A 140 15.77 -30.84 11.49
N HIS A 141 16.36 -29.91 12.24
CA HIS A 141 16.66 -30.08 13.67
C HIS A 141 15.39 -30.16 14.53
N LEU A 142 14.44 -29.24 14.33
CA LEU A 142 13.14 -29.26 15.02
C LEU A 142 12.38 -30.57 14.76
N ARG A 143 12.41 -31.06 13.51
CA ARG A 143 11.82 -32.36 13.15
C ARG A 143 12.53 -33.52 13.83
N LYS A 144 13.86 -33.52 13.95
CA LYS A 144 14.61 -34.56 14.73
C LYS A 144 14.20 -34.56 16.20
N LEU A 145 13.87 -33.40 16.75
CA LEU A 145 13.34 -33.28 18.11
C LEU A 145 11.86 -33.68 18.20
N GLY A 146 11.19 -34.06 17.10
CA GLY A 146 9.82 -34.58 17.12
C GLY A 146 8.72 -33.53 16.96
N CYS A 147 9.06 -32.30 16.60
CA CYS A 147 8.07 -31.26 16.27
C CYS A 147 7.28 -31.61 15.01
N GLY A 148 6.04 -31.14 14.96
CA GLY A 148 5.26 -30.95 13.73
C GLY A 148 5.56 -29.59 13.08
N ALA A 149 4.80 -29.24 12.05
CA ALA A 149 4.94 -27.98 11.32
C ALA A 149 3.60 -27.27 11.12
N VAL A 150 3.60 -25.95 11.31
CA VAL A 150 2.46 -25.09 11.00
C VAL A 150 2.83 -24.23 9.79
N LEU A 151 1.93 -24.23 8.81
CA LEU A 151 2.16 -23.79 7.45
C LEU A 151 1.17 -22.69 7.10
N VAL A 152 1.58 -21.71 6.30
CA VAL A 152 0.70 -20.64 5.78
C VAL A 152 0.77 -20.44 4.27
N SER A 153 1.51 -21.30 3.55
CA SER A 153 1.49 -21.39 2.08
C SER A 153 1.89 -22.79 1.61
N GLY A 154 1.59 -23.13 0.35
CA GLY A 154 2.06 -24.39 -0.24
C GLY A 154 3.58 -24.47 -0.36
N ASN A 155 4.29 -23.35 -0.46
CA ASN A 155 5.77 -23.36 -0.44
C ASN A 155 6.33 -23.72 0.93
N GLU A 156 5.70 -23.30 2.02
CA GLU A 156 6.05 -23.78 3.35
C GLU A 156 5.74 -25.28 3.50
N LEU A 157 4.64 -25.76 2.93
CA LEU A 157 4.34 -27.20 2.90
C LEU A 157 5.42 -27.99 2.15
N ARG A 158 5.81 -27.56 0.95
CA ARG A 158 6.91 -28.19 0.19
C ARG A 158 8.20 -28.20 0.99
N LEU A 159 8.54 -27.10 1.67
CA LEU A 159 9.73 -27.00 2.50
C LEU A 159 9.66 -27.92 3.73
N ALA A 160 8.49 -28.03 4.37
CA ALA A 160 8.28 -28.94 5.50
C ALA A 160 8.44 -30.41 5.07
N LEU A 161 7.86 -30.79 3.94
CA LEU A 161 8.02 -32.14 3.37
C LEU A 161 9.50 -32.41 3.02
N ALA A 162 10.19 -31.45 2.41
CA ALA A 162 11.62 -31.55 2.11
C ALA A 162 12.49 -31.67 3.37
N ALA A 163 12.11 -31.00 4.46
CA ALA A 163 12.76 -31.15 5.77
C ALA A 163 12.44 -32.49 6.46
N GLY A 164 11.49 -33.27 5.92
CA GLY A 164 11.09 -34.59 6.41
C GLY A 164 10.08 -34.54 7.56
N PHE A 165 9.26 -33.50 7.65
CA PHE A 165 8.16 -33.48 8.62
C PHE A 165 7.10 -34.54 8.25
N ASP A 166 6.57 -35.19 9.28
CA ASP A 166 5.44 -36.10 9.16
C ASP A 166 4.17 -35.30 8.80
N PRO A 167 3.53 -35.56 7.63
CA PRO A 167 2.33 -34.84 7.22
C PRO A 167 1.19 -34.92 8.23
N SER A 168 1.11 -36.01 9.01
CA SER A 168 0.10 -36.17 10.07
C SER A 168 0.32 -35.25 11.29
N LYS A 169 1.45 -34.52 11.31
CA LYS A 169 1.77 -33.48 12.30
C LYS A 169 1.90 -32.10 11.64
N CYS A 170 1.46 -31.95 10.40
CA CYS A 170 1.46 -30.69 9.68
C CYS A 170 0.07 -30.07 9.69
N ILE A 171 0.00 -28.76 9.94
CA ILE A 171 -1.25 -27.98 9.98
C ILE A 171 -1.13 -26.80 9.02
N PHE A 172 -1.94 -26.80 7.96
CA PHE A 172 -2.00 -25.72 6.99
C PHE A 172 -3.11 -24.73 7.34
N ASN A 173 -2.69 -23.55 7.79
CA ASN A 173 -3.54 -22.45 8.19
C ASN A 173 -3.58 -21.33 7.13
N GLY A 174 -4.65 -20.54 7.08
CA GLY A 174 -4.63 -19.28 6.33
C GLY A 174 -6.02 -18.76 5.97
N ASN A 175 -6.13 -17.43 5.83
CA ASN A 175 -7.37 -16.74 5.44
C ASN A 175 -7.60 -16.68 3.92
N GLY A 176 -6.64 -17.17 3.13
CA GLY A 176 -6.63 -17.07 1.67
C GLY A 176 -5.81 -18.18 1.05
N LYS A 177 -6.06 -19.42 1.49
CA LYS A 177 -5.37 -20.60 0.96
C LYS A 177 -5.78 -20.78 -0.51
N LEU A 178 -4.79 -20.80 -1.41
CA LEU A 178 -5.02 -20.98 -2.83
C LEU A 178 -5.49 -22.41 -3.11
N LEU A 179 -6.34 -22.59 -4.12
CA LEU A 179 -6.84 -23.93 -4.49
C LEU A 179 -5.69 -24.90 -4.81
N GLU A 180 -4.67 -24.45 -5.53
CA GLU A 180 -3.47 -25.23 -5.85
C GLU A 180 -2.68 -25.69 -4.60
N ASP A 181 -2.59 -24.83 -3.59
CA ASP A 181 -1.93 -25.16 -2.33
C ASP A 181 -2.80 -26.14 -1.51
N LEU A 182 -4.12 -26.01 -1.58
CA LEU A 182 -5.06 -26.93 -0.94
C LEU A 182 -5.08 -28.31 -1.59
N VAL A 183 -4.91 -28.40 -2.91
CA VAL A 183 -4.73 -29.69 -3.61
C VAL A 183 -3.48 -30.39 -3.09
N LEU A 184 -2.34 -29.68 -3.02
CA LEU A 184 -1.11 -30.23 -2.43
C LEU A 184 -1.31 -30.69 -0.98
N ALA A 185 -2.06 -29.92 -0.19
CA ALA A 185 -2.36 -30.25 1.21
C ALA A 185 -3.22 -31.53 1.33
N ALA A 186 -4.24 -31.66 0.48
CA ALA A 186 -5.09 -32.85 0.40
C ALA A 186 -4.30 -34.08 -0.06
N GLU A 187 -3.46 -33.94 -1.10
CA GLU A 187 -2.56 -34.98 -1.58
C GLU A 187 -1.60 -35.48 -0.50
N SER A 188 -1.05 -34.55 0.28
CA SER A 188 -0.08 -34.82 1.34
C SER A 188 -0.74 -35.35 2.62
N GLY A 189 -2.04 -35.20 2.79
CA GLY A 189 -2.78 -35.67 3.97
C GLY A 189 -2.53 -34.85 5.23
N VAL A 190 -2.24 -33.55 5.11
CA VAL A 190 -2.04 -32.65 6.26
C VAL A 190 -3.38 -32.19 6.85
N PHE A 191 -3.35 -31.68 8.09
CA PHE A 191 -4.51 -30.98 8.64
C PHE A 191 -4.69 -29.62 7.96
N VAL A 192 -5.94 -29.19 7.74
CA VAL A 192 -6.25 -27.90 7.12
C VAL A 192 -7.25 -27.14 7.98
N ASN A 193 -6.99 -25.89 8.35
CA ASN A 193 -8.03 -25.10 9.02
C ASN A 193 -9.06 -24.60 8.01
N ILE A 194 -10.29 -24.39 8.47
CA ILE A 194 -11.31 -23.64 7.74
C ILE A 194 -11.39 -22.25 8.36
N ASP A 195 -11.22 -21.22 7.53
CA ASP A 195 -11.20 -19.82 7.97
C ASP A 195 -12.47 -19.05 7.55
N SER A 196 -13.09 -19.42 6.42
CA SER A 196 -14.26 -18.75 5.84
C SER A 196 -15.10 -19.70 4.96
N GLU A 197 -16.23 -19.20 4.47
CA GLU A 197 -17.15 -19.96 3.60
C GLU A 197 -16.49 -20.37 2.27
N PHE A 198 -15.85 -19.41 1.58
CA PHE A 198 -15.15 -19.70 0.31
C PHE A 198 -13.96 -20.62 0.51
N ASP A 199 -13.32 -20.58 1.69
CA ASP A 199 -12.21 -21.44 2.04
C ASP A 199 -12.67 -22.90 2.20
N LEU A 200 -13.84 -23.13 2.83
CA LEU A 200 -14.48 -24.46 2.87
C LEU A 200 -14.76 -24.96 1.45
N GLU A 201 -15.35 -24.14 0.58
CA GLU A 201 -15.65 -24.50 -0.82
C GLU A 201 -14.38 -24.88 -1.60
N ASN A 202 -13.29 -24.14 -1.40
CA ASN A 202 -11.99 -24.46 -1.99
C ASN A 202 -11.42 -25.77 -1.44
N ILE A 203 -11.57 -26.06 -0.15
CA ILE A 203 -11.12 -27.33 0.46
C ILE A 203 -11.91 -28.51 -0.11
N VAL A 204 -13.23 -28.38 -0.30
CA VAL A 204 -14.07 -29.40 -0.96
C VAL A 204 -13.61 -29.62 -2.40
N SER A 205 -13.34 -28.55 -3.13
CA SER A 205 -12.84 -28.63 -4.50
C SER A 205 -11.48 -29.32 -4.57
N ALA A 206 -10.56 -28.97 -3.66
CA ALA A 206 -9.26 -29.60 -3.55
C ALA A 206 -9.34 -31.10 -3.20
N ALA A 207 -10.23 -31.47 -2.26
CA ALA A 207 -10.46 -32.87 -1.89
C ALA A 207 -10.92 -33.72 -3.07
N ARG A 208 -11.78 -33.17 -3.94
CA ARG A 208 -12.25 -33.82 -5.17
C ARG A 208 -11.13 -33.97 -6.20
N LEU A 209 -10.37 -32.91 -6.43
CA LEU A 209 -9.24 -32.93 -7.37
C LEU A 209 -8.14 -33.89 -6.94
N ALA A 210 -7.86 -33.97 -5.64
CA ALA A 210 -6.86 -34.88 -5.07
C ALA A 210 -7.39 -36.30 -4.81
N GLU A 211 -8.69 -36.54 -5.05
CA GLU A 211 -9.40 -37.78 -4.72
C GLU A 211 -9.16 -38.26 -3.27
N LYS A 212 -9.04 -37.30 -2.33
CA LYS A 212 -8.67 -37.55 -0.93
C LYS A 212 -9.50 -36.74 0.02
N ARG A 213 -9.94 -37.39 1.10
CA ARG A 213 -10.66 -36.75 2.20
C ARG A 213 -9.70 -35.89 3.03
N VAL A 214 -10.08 -34.65 3.33
CA VAL A 214 -9.26 -33.68 4.08
C VAL A 214 -9.66 -33.64 5.55
N ASN A 215 -8.67 -33.73 6.44
CA ASN A 215 -8.88 -33.56 7.87
C ASN A 215 -8.90 -32.06 8.22
N VAL A 216 -10.06 -31.55 8.63
CA VAL A 216 -10.29 -30.12 8.83
C VAL A 216 -10.48 -29.71 10.28
N LEU A 217 -10.04 -28.50 10.63
CA LEU A 217 -10.31 -27.85 11.91
C LEU A 217 -11.05 -26.54 11.68
N LEU A 218 -12.18 -26.31 12.38
CA LEU A 218 -12.86 -25.01 12.31
C LEU A 218 -12.08 -23.97 13.11
N ARG A 219 -11.61 -22.90 12.46
CA ARG A 219 -10.97 -21.80 13.19
C ARG A 219 -12.03 -20.86 13.74
N ILE A 220 -12.29 -20.91 15.04
CA ILE A 220 -13.34 -20.12 15.70
C ILE A 220 -12.67 -18.97 16.46
N ASN A 221 -13.26 -17.78 16.37
CA ASN A 221 -12.85 -16.65 17.20
C ASN A 221 -13.61 -16.71 18.53
N PRO A 222 -12.93 -16.91 19.67
CA PRO A 222 -13.58 -17.06 20.97
C PRO A 222 -14.10 -15.74 21.55
N ASP A 223 -14.01 -14.61 20.82
CA ASP A 223 -14.46 -13.27 21.25
C ASP A 223 -13.79 -12.81 22.57
N VAL A 224 -12.47 -13.02 22.67
CA VAL A 224 -11.65 -12.59 23.81
C VAL A 224 -10.63 -11.57 23.33
N ASP A 225 -10.51 -10.41 24.00
CA ASP A 225 -9.56 -9.35 23.63
C ASP A 225 -8.15 -9.66 24.18
N PRO A 226 -7.15 -9.93 23.32
CA PRO A 226 -5.81 -10.31 23.73
C PRO A 226 -4.96 -9.16 24.28
N GLN A 227 -5.40 -7.88 24.24
CA GLN A 227 -4.60 -6.70 24.62
C GLN A 227 -3.16 -6.71 24.01
N VAL A 228 -3.02 -7.06 22.74
CA VAL A 228 -1.73 -7.03 21.99
C VAL A 228 -1.79 -6.00 20.86
N HIS A 229 -0.63 -5.69 20.26
CA HIS A 229 -0.53 -4.70 19.18
C HIS A 229 -1.56 -4.96 18.05
N PRO A 230 -2.26 -3.95 17.51
CA PRO A 230 -3.35 -4.14 16.55
C PRO A 230 -3.01 -5.01 15.33
N TYR A 231 -1.80 -4.86 14.78
CA TYR A 231 -1.33 -5.64 13.62
C TYR A 231 -1.09 -7.14 13.91
N VAL A 232 -1.04 -7.56 15.17
CA VAL A 232 -0.83 -8.98 15.56
C VAL A 232 -1.98 -9.55 16.39
N ALA A 233 -3.05 -8.78 16.61
CA ALA A 233 -4.26 -9.24 17.28
C ALA A 233 -5.13 -10.04 16.29
N THR A 234 -5.36 -11.32 16.58
CA THR A 234 -6.12 -12.22 15.70
C THR A 234 -7.42 -12.73 16.31
N GLY A 235 -7.66 -12.48 17.61
CA GLY A 235 -8.88 -12.93 18.31
C GLY A 235 -10.09 -11.99 18.21
N ASN A 236 -9.90 -10.77 17.69
CA ASN A 236 -10.92 -9.71 17.72
C ASN A 236 -11.92 -9.82 16.57
N LYS A 237 -13.15 -9.33 16.78
CA LYS A 237 -14.26 -9.31 15.80
C LYS A 237 -13.94 -8.64 14.46
N ASN A 238 -12.99 -7.72 14.45
CA ASN A 238 -12.54 -7.00 13.23
C ASN A 238 -11.37 -7.71 12.53
N SER A 239 -10.94 -8.87 13.03
CA SER A 239 -9.85 -9.62 12.43
C SER A 239 -10.31 -10.27 11.13
N LYS A 240 -9.44 -10.28 10.12
CA LYS A 240 -9.64 -11.00 8.85
C LYS A 240 -9.57 -12.53 8.98
N PHE A 241 -9.45 -13.03 10.20
CA PHE A 241 -9.09 -14.39 10.53
C PHE A 241 -10.22 -15.06 11.29
N GLY A 242 -10.47 -16.32 10.96
CA GLY A 242 -11.39 -17.17 11.71
C GLY A 242 -12.86 -16.85 11.52
N ILE A 243 -13.66 -17.80 11.97
CA ILE A 243 -15.11 -17.83 11.86
C ILE A 243 -15.70 -17.22 13.13
N ARG A 244 -16.69 -16.37 12.92
CA ARG A 244 -17.56 -15.85 13.97
C ARG A 244 -18.43 -16.96 14.56
N ASN A 245 -18.51 -17.04 15.89
CA ASN A 245 -19.26 -18.10 16.57
C ASN A 245 -20.74 -18.17 16.11
N GLU A 246 -21.33 -17.05 15.69
CA GLU A 246 -22.73 -17.00 15.24
C GLU A 246 -22.96 -17.75 13.91
N LYS A 247 -21.90 -17.98 13.14
CA LYS A 247 -21.94 -18.76 11.89
C LYS A 247 -21.57 -20.24 12.08
N LEU A 248 -21.26 -20.68 13.30
CA LEU A 248 -20.79 -22.05 13.56
C LEU A 248 -21.73 -23.09 12.94
N GLN A 249 -23.05 -22.94 13.10
CA GLN A 249 -24.01 -23.92 12.57
C GLN A 249 -23.93 -24.07 11.05
N TRP A 250 -23.73 -22.99 10.29
CA TRP A 250 -23.59 -23.04 8.84
C TRP A 250 -22.41 -23.94 8.42
N PHE A 251 -21.27 -23.82 9.11
CA PHE A 251 -20.10 -24.64 8.83
C PHE A 251 -20.32 -26.11 9.19
N LEU A 252 -21.03 -26.39 10.29
CA LEU A 252 -21.37 -27.75 10.66
C LEU A 252 -22.30 -28.40 9.62
N ASP A 253 -23.31 -27.68 9.17
CA ASP A 253 -24.22 -28.16 8.13
C ASP A 253 -23.49 -28.40 6.80
N ALA A 254 -22.59 -27.50 6.41
CA ALA A 254 -21.75 -27.65 5.22
C ALA A 254 -20.80 -28.86 5.31
N VAL A 255 -20.16 -29.09 6.45
CA VAL A 255 -19.30 -30.28 6.66
C VAL A 255 -20.14 -31.57 6.58
N LYS A 256 -21.34 -31.60 7.17
CA LYS A 256 -22.27 -32.74 7.08
C LYS A 256 -22.70 -33.04 5.65
N ALA A 257 -22.83 -32.02 4.81
CA ALA A 257 -23.18 -32.16 3.40
C ALA A 257 -22.05 -32.76 2.54
N HIS A 258 -20.80 -32.75 3.02
CA HIS A 258 -19.62 -33.21 2.29
C HIS A 258 -18.83 -34.31 3.04
N PRO A 259 -19.44 -35.45 3.40
CA PRO A 259 -18.80 -36.47 4.24
C PRO A 259 -17.69 -37.26 3.51
N ASN A 260 -17.68 -37.28 2.18
CA ASN A 260 -16.65 -37.95 1.39
C ASN A 260 -15.39 -37.08 1.27
N GLU A 261 -15.58 -35.77 1.18
CA GLU A 261 -14.51 -34.78 0.99
C GLU A 261 -13.91 -34.31 2.31
N LEU A 262 -14.72 -34.16 3.38
CA LEU A 262 -14.30 -33.51 4.63
C LEU A 262 -14.41 -34.44 5.83
N LYS A 263 -13.41 -34.40 6.71
CA LYS A 263 -13.47 -34.97 8.08
C LYS A 263 -13.18 -33.86 9.08
N LEU A 264 -14.21 -33.38 9.78
CA LEU A 264 -14.01 -32.44 10.88
C LEU A 264 -13.42 -33.15 12.09
N VAL A 265 -12.18 -32.81 12.43
CA VAL A 265 -11.41 -33.47 13.50
C VAL A 265 -11.18 -32.58 14.72
N GLY A 266 -11.37 -31.26 14.60
CA GLY A 266 -10.96 -30.32 15.63
C GLY A 266 -11.54 -28.91 15.51
N ALA A 267 -11.26 -28.12 16.54
CA ALA A 267 -11.46 -26.68 16.53
C ALA A 267 -10.13 -25.96 16.78
N HIS A 268 -9.98 -24.76 16.22
CA HIS A 268 -8.76 -23.97 16.26
C HIS A 268 -9.08 -22.54 16.71
N CYS A 269 -8.28 -21.97 17.61
CA CYS A 269 -8.23 -20.53 17.85
C CYS A 269 -6.77 -20.03 17.82
N HIS A 270 -6.55 -18.78 17.44
CA HIS A 270 -5.25 -18.13 17.55
C HIS A 270 -5.46 -16.75 18.16
N LEU A 271 -4.85 -16.48 19.31
CA LEU A 271 -5.16 -15.30 20.12
C LEU A 271 -4.31 -14.08 19.77
N GLY A 272 -3.15 -14.27 19.13
CA GLY A 272 -2.28 -13.20 18.66
C GLY A 272 -0.81 -13.54 18.86
N SER A 273 0.05 -12.52 18.92
CA SER A 273 1.49 -12.68 19.20
C SER A 273 1.91 -11.82 20.39
N THR A 274 3.07 -12.15 20.99
CA THR A 274 3.69 -11.42 22.11
C THR A 274 2.82 -11.36 23.36
N ILE A 275 2.11 -12.46 23.64
CA ILE A 275 1.26 -12.59 24.82
C ILE A 275 2.15 -12.82 26.05
N THR A 276 2.03 -11.94 27.04
CA THR A 276 2.83 -11.94 28.28
C THR A 276 2.04 -12.38 29.52
N LYS A 277 0.75 -12.70 29.36
CA LYS A 277 -0.14 -13.22 30.42
C LYS A 277 -0.90 -14.43 29.90
N VAL A 278 -0.87 -15.54 30.65
CA VAL A 278 -1.50 -16.80 30.20
C VAL A 278 -2.99 -16.89 30.47
N ASP A 279 -3.57 -15.96 31.25
CA ASP A 279 -5.01 -15.93 31.55
C ASP A 279 -5.88 -15.97 30.28
N ILE A 280 -5.43 -15.29 29.22
CA ILE A 280 -6.12 -15.25 27.93
C ILE A 280 -6.26 -16.63 27.29
N PHE A 281 -5.27 -17.51 27.47
CA PHE A 281 -5.32 -18.88 26.93
C PHE A 281 -6.31 -19.73 27.71
N ARG A 282 -6.38 -19.57 29.04
CA ARG A 282 -7.39 -20.23 29.87
C ARG A 282 -8.80 -19.86 29.40
N ASP A 283 -9.06 -18.55 29.32
CA ASP A 283 -10.40 -18.03 29.07
C ASP A 283 -10.87 -18.41 27.66
N ALA A 284 -9.97 -18.33 26.66
CA ALA A 284 -10.24 -18.83 25.32
C ALA A 284 -10.46 -20.35 25.28
N ALA A 285 -9.65 -21.13 25.99
CA ALA A 285 -9.78 -22.59 26.00
C ALA A 285 -11.11 -23.06 26.59
N VAL A 286 -11.61 -22.40 27.64
CA VAL A 286 -12.94 -22.69 28.20
C VAL A 286 -14.03 -22.52 27.13
N LEU A 287 -13.99 -21.42 26.38
CA LEU A 287 -14.95 -21.17 25.31
C LEU A 287 -14.81 -22.18 24.16
N MET A 288 -13.59 -22.49 23.75
CA MET A 288 -13.32 -23.47 22.70
C MET A 288 -13.78 -24.87 23.08
N VAL A 289 -13.61 -25.29 24.34
CA VAL A 289 -14.12 -26.59 24.82
C VAL A 289 -15.64 -26.62 24.81
N ASN A 290 -16.32 -25.53 25.18
CA ASN A 290 -17.78 -25.45 25.07
C ASN A 290 -18.26 -25.61 23.61
N TYR A 291 -17.57 -25.00 22.64
CA TYR A 291 -17.88 -25.22 21.23
C TYR A 291 -17.62 -26.66 20.80
N ILE A 292 -16.52 -27.28 21.27
CA ILE A 292 -16.23 -28.69 20.99
C ILE A 292 -17.34 -29.60 21.54
N ASP A 293 -17.81 -29.36 22.76
CA ASP A 293 -18.91 -30.13 23.36
C ASP A 293 -20.19 -30.00 22.52
N GLN A 294 -20.57 -28.78 22.09
CA GLN A 294 -21.70 -28.55 21.18
C GLN A 294 -21.54 -29.26 19.83
N ILE A 295 -20.33 -29.28 19.27
CA ILE A 295 -20.06 -29.95 17.99
C ILE A 295 -20.15 -31.47 18.16
N ARG A 296 -19.68 -32.04 19.27
CA ARG A 296 -19.79 -33.47 19.58
C ARG A 296 -21.25 -33.90 19.77
N GLU A 297 -22.07 -33.09 20.44
CA GLU A 297 -23.52 -33.33 20.59
C GLU A 297 -24.24 -33.43 19.24
N GLN A 298 -23.72 -32.77 18.20
CA GLN A 298 -24.23 -32.85 16.84
C GLN A 298 -23.73 -34.06 16.03
N GLY A 299 -22.97 -34.96 16.64
CA GLY A 299 -22.51 -36.24 16.07
C GLY A 299 -21.15 -36.22 15.38
N PHE A 300 -20.36 -35.14 15.51
CA PHE A 300 -19.00 -35.08 14.95
C PHE A 300 -17.96 -35.68 15.90
N GLU A 301 -17.05 -36.49 15.37
CA GLU A 301 -15.94 -37.08 16.12
C GLU A 301 -14.76 -36.10 16.28
N ILE A 302 -14.91 -35.15 17.20
CA ILE A 302 -13.86 -34.18 17.51
C ILE A 302 -12.80 -34.77 18.45
N SER A 303 -11.54 -34.67 18.05
CA SER A 303 -10.38 -35.20 18.80
C SER A 303 -9.24 -34.20 18.98
N TYR A 304 -9.29 -33.02 18.35
CA TYR A 304 -8.22 -32.02 18.44
C TYR A 304 -8.74 -30.66 18.92
N LEU A 305 -8.01 -30.07 19.86
CA LEU A 305 -8.09 -28.64 20.18
C LEU A 305 -6.76 -28.00 19.78
N ASN A 306 -6.81 -27.05 18.86
CA ASN A 306 -5.67 -26.23 18.49
C ASN A 306 -5.80 -24.85 19.13
N ILE A 307 -4.95 -24.54 20.10
CA ILE A 307 -4.98 -23.24 20.81
C ILE A 307 -4.09 -22.17 20.15
N GLY A 308 -3.49 -22.50 19.00
CA GLY A 308 -2.62 -21.58 18.28
C GLY A 308 -1.29 -21.37 18.98
N GLY A 309 -0.68 -20.21 18.74
CA GLY A 309 0.61 -19.82 19.31
C GLY A 309 0.51 -18.49 20.04
N GLY A 310 1.62 -17.77 20.13
CA GLY A 310 1.63 -16.37 20.55
C GLY A 310 2.36 -16.06 21.85
N LEU A 311 2.83 -17.08 22.59
CA LEU A 311 3.62 -16.89 23.81
C LEU A 311 4.83 -15.96 23.56
N GLY A 312 4.96 -14.93 24.39
CA GLY A 312 6.01 -13.92 24.32
C GLY A 312 7.37 -14.39 24.82
N ILE A 313 8.38 -13.53 24.64
CA ILE A 313 9.73 -13.65 25.17
C ILE A 313 10.21 -12.27 25.68
N ASP A 314 11.27 -12.24 26.47
CA ASP A 314 11.82 -10.98 27.00
C ASP A 314 12.77 -10.34 25.97
N TYR A 315 12.24 -9.40 25.18
CA TYR A 315 13.05 -8.61 24.25
C TYR A 315 13.85 -7.50 24.92
N TYR A 316 13.51 -7.12 26.16
CA TYR A 316 14.08 -5.97 26.85
C TYR A 316 15.33 -6.32 27.65
N HIS A 317 15.54 -7.62 27.94
CA HIS A 317 16.68 -8.14 28.69
C HIS A 317 16.78 -7.52 30.09
N THR A 318 15.61 -7.27 30.69
CA THR A 318 15.49 -6.65 32.03
C THR A 318 15.33 -7.70 33.12
N GLY A 319 15.29 -8.99 32.77
CA GLY A 319 14.97 -10.07 33.70
C GLY A 319 13.48 -10.13 34.01
N ALA A 320 12.62 -9.66 33.09
CA ALA A 320 11.19 -9.73 33.24
C ALA A 320 10.74 -11.20 33.33
N VAL A 321 10.01 -11.54 34.40
CA VAL A 321 9.44 -12.88 34.55
C VAL A 321 8.24 -13.01 33.61
N LEU A 322 8.44 -13.74 32.52
CA LEU A 322 7.40 -14.05 31.55
C LEU A 322 6.86 -15.47 31.74
N PRO A 323 5.60 -15.74 31.34
CA PRO A 323 5.05 -17.08 31.44
C PRO A 323 5.85 -18.07 30.60
N THR A 324 6.13 -19.21 31.20
CA THR A 324 6.82 -20.33 30.57
C THR A 324 5.86 -21.18 29.73
N PRO A 325 6.38 -22.08 28.88
CA PRO A 325 5.55 -23.12 28.26
C PRO A 325 4.72 -23.91 29.28
N ARG A 326 5.26 -24.18 30.48
CA ARG A 326 4.53 -24.86 31.55
C ARG A 326 3.29 -24.06 31.97
N ASP A 327 3.49 -22.78 32.27
CA ASP A 327 2.41 -21.88 32.71
C ASP A 327 1.29 -21.82 31.67
N LEU A 328 1.65 -21.77 30.38
CA LEU A 328 0.69 -21.84 29.28
C LEU A 328 -0.08 -23.16 29.27
N ILE A 329 0.61 -24.31 29.27
CA ILE A 329 -0.07 -25.61 29.14
C ILE A 329 -0.92 -25.93 30.36
N ASP A 330 -0.50 -25.54 31.55
CA ASP A 330 -1.26 -25.79 32.77
C ASP A 330 -2.59 -25.03 32.80
N THR A 331 -2.72 -23.92 32.05
CA THR A 331 -4.03 -23.25 31.89
C THR A 331 -5.09 -24.08 31.18
N VAL A 332 -4.69 -25.05 30.35
CA VAL A 332 -5.60 -25.85 29.52
C VAL A 332 -5.56 -27.36 29.83
N ARG A 333 -4.58 -27.82 30.60
CA ARG A 333 -4.31 -29.26 30.84
C ARG A 333 -5.54 -30.03 31.30
N GLU A 334 -6.20 -29.58 32.36
CA GLU A 334 -7.35 -30.29 32.94
C GLU A 334 -8.55 -30.32 31.98
N LEU A 335 -8.78 -29.22 31.25
CA LEU A 335 -9.84 -29.13 30.25
C LEU A 335 -9.61 -30.12 29.11
N VAL A 336 -8.37 -30.20 28.60
CA VAL A 336 -7.98 -31.13 27.52
C VAL A 336 -8.11 -32.58 27.97
N LEU A 337 -7.61 -32.94 29.16
CA LEU A 337 -7.70 -34.30 29.70
C LEU A 337 -9.15 -34.73 29.95
N SER A 338 -9.96 -33.86 30.56
CA SER A 338 -11.36 -34.17 30.89
C SER A 338 -12.25 -34.42 29.67
N ARG A 339 -11.79 -34.02 28.47
CA ARG A 339 -12.49 -34.18 27.19
C ARG A 339 -11.82 -35.14 26.22
N ASP A 340 -10.76 -35.81 26.67
CA ASP A 340 -9.95 -36.72 25.86
C ASP A 340 -9.52 -36.09 24.51
N LEU A 341 -9.02 -34.85 24.57
CA LEU A 341 -8.58 -34.10 23.39
C LEU A 341 -7.06 -34.23 23.18
N ASN A 342 -6.65 -34.24 21.91
CA ASN A 342 -5.27 -34.02 21.52
C ASN A 342 -5.03 -32.50 21.42
N LEU A 343 -3.97 -31.99 22.04
CA LEU A 343 -3.65 -30.57 22.05
C LEU A 343 -2.65 -30.22 20.94
N ILE A 344 -3.02 -29.27 20.07
CA ILE A 344 -2.09 -28.66 19.11
C ILE A 344 -1.73 -27.27 19.64
N ILE A 345 -0.42 -27.00 19.67
CA ILE A 345 0.13 -25.67 19.90
C ILE A 345 0.96 -25.25 18.69
N GLU A 346 0.97 -23.95 18.38
CA GLU A 346 1.62 -23.39 17.18
C GLU A 346 2.74 -22.38 17.50
N PRO A 347 3.72 -22.72 18.36
CA PRO A 347 4.77 -21.78 18.72
C PRO A 347 5.69 -21.47 17.52
N GLY A 348 5.92 -20.18 17.28
CA GLY A 348 6.96 -19.68 16.39
C GLY A 348 8.00 -18.91 17.19
N ARG A 349 7.62 -17.72 17.66
CA ARG A 349 8.49 -16.80 18.43
C ARG A 349 9.17 -17.46 19.62
N SER A 350 8.40 -18.09 20.51
CA SER A 350 8.90 -18.71 21.74
C SER A 350 9.78 -19.96 21.51
N LEU A 351 9.82 -20.51 20.29
CA LEU A 351 10.75 -21.58 19.94
C LEU A 351 12.07 -21.06 19.37
N ILE A 352 12.06 -19.97 18.60
CA ILE A 352 13.22 -19.59 17.78
C ILE A 352 13.76 -18.18 18.02
N ALA A 353 12.99 -17.25 18.56
CA ALA A 353 13.39 -15.83 18.63
C ALA A 353 14.66 -15.62 19.46
N ASN A 354 14.67 -16.06 20.72
CA ASN A 354 15.77 -15.92 21.69
C ASN A 354 16.98 -16.85 21.42
N THR A 355 17.01 -17.50 20.26
CA THR A 355 18.11 -18.38 19.88
C THR A 355 19.16 -17.66 19.06
N CYS A 356 18.92 -16.39 18.68
CA CYS A 356 19.68 -15.75 17.61
C CYS A 356 19.98 -14.27 17.86
N CYS A 357 21.15 -13.84 17.38
CA CYS A 357 21.50 -12.43 17.19
C CYS A 357 21.75 -12.14 15.70
N LEU A 358 21.34 -10.96 15.22
CA LEU A 358 21.90 -10.38 14.01
C LEU A 358 23.22 -9.70 14.39
N VAL A 359 24.33 -10.22 13.86
CA VAL A 359 25.68 -9.76 14.14
C VAL A 359 26.13 -8.78 13.06
N ASN A 360 26.59 -7.61 13.49
CA ASN A 360 26.94 -6.47 12.65
C ASN A 360 28.32 -5.92 13.02
N ARG A 361 28.86 -5.07 12.15
CA ARG A 361 30.05 -4.23 12.37
C ARG A 361 29.67 -2.77 12.29
N VAL A 362 30.29 -1.97 13.14
CA VAL A 362 30.14 -0.53 13.13
C VAL A 362 30.88 0.05 11.91
N THR A 363 30.14 0.69 11.02
CA THR A 363 30.67 1.45 9.88
C THR A 363 31.29 2.77 10.35
N GLY A 364 30.64 3.44 11.31
CA GLY A 364 31.12 4.66 11.94
C GLY A 364 30.09 5.29 12.89
N VAL A 365 30.54 6.30 13.64
CA VAL A 365 29.69 7.08 14.55
C VAL A 365 29.59 8.51 14.00
N LYS A 366 28.39 9.10 14.02
CA LYS A 366 28.16 10.49 13.62
C LYS A 366 27.13 11.17 14.51
N THR A 367 27.10 12.50 14.49
CA THR A 367 26.06 13.31 15.13
C THR A 367 25.48 14.30 14.12
N ASN A 368 24.21 14.65 14.29
CA ASN A 368 23.61 15.79 13.58
C ASN A 368 23.49 17.04 14.48
N GLY A 369 24.11 17.02 15.66
CA GLY A 369 24.01 18.06 16.69
C GLY A 369 23.02 17.71 17.80
N THR A 370 21.89 17.07 17.48
CA THR A 370 20.85 16.70 18.45
C THR A 370 20.87 15.21 18.79
N LYS A 371 21.02 14.35 17.78
CA LYS A 371 21.06 12.90 17.91
C LYS A 371 22.42 12.35 17.49
N ASN A 372 22.85 11.33 18.21
CA ASN A 372 24.04 10.55 17.88
C ASN A 372 23.61 9.25 17.21
N PHE A 373 24.41 8.80 16.25
CA PHE A 373 24.12 7.64 15.42
C PHE A 373 25.30 6.68 15.41
N ILE A 374 25.05 5.41 15.71
CA ILE A 374 25.95 4.31 15.37
C ILE A 374 25.45 3.74 14.05
N VAL A 375 26.22 3.96 12.98
CA VAL A 375 25.92 3.40 11.66
C VAL A 375 26.56 2.03 11.58
N ILE A 376 25.78 0.98 11.34
CA ILE A 376 26.25 -0.40 11.20
C ILE A 376 26.20 -0.87 9.74
N ASP A 377 26.74 -2.06 9.48
CA ASP A 377 26.68 -2.69 8.16
C ASP A 377 25.36 -3.43 7.90
N GLY A 378 24.58 -3.83 8.91
CA GLY A 378 23.20 -4.34 8.75
C GLY A 378 22.15 -3.23 8.62
N SER A 379 20.94 -3.58 8.18
CA SER A 379 19.85 -2.61 7.97
C SER A 379 18.45 -3.21 8.13
N MET A 380 17.43 -2.38 7.90
CA MET A 380 16.04 -2.80 7.75
C MET A 380 15.82 -3.83 6.63
N ALA A 381 16.74 -3.95 5.66
CA ALA A 381 16.65 -4.97 4.63
C ALA A 381 16.83 -6.36 5.24
N GLU A 382 17.76 -6.55 6.18
CA GLU A 382 17.91 -7.81 6.90
C GLU A 382 16.88 -7.95 8.03
N LEU A 383 16.58 -6.86 8.75
CA LEU A 383 15.78 -6.91 9.98
C LEU A 383 14.82 -5.71 10.05
N ILE A 384 13.63 -5.87 9.47
CA ILE A 384 12.65 -4.79 9.35
C ILE A 384 11.78 -4.55 10.59
N ARG A 385 11.80 -5.47 11.57
CA ARG A 385 10.85 -5.45 12.71
C ARG A 385 10.83 -4.13 13.50
N PRO A 386 11.96 -3.52 13.87
CA PRO A 386 11.97 -2.24 14.57
C PRO A 386 11.26 -1.15 13.77
N SER A 387 11.47 -1.09 12.46
CA SER A 387 10.82 -0.11 11.60
C SER A 387 9.34 -0.39 11.37
N LEU A 388 8.96 -1.66 11.18
CA LEU A 388 7.60 -2.03 10.78
C LEU A 388 6.61 -2.04 11.96
N TYR A 389 7.09 -2.40 13.15
CA TYR A 389 6.25 -2.62 14.32
C TYR A 389 6.61 -1.73 15.52
N ASP A 390 7.55 -0.79 15.35
CA ASP A 390 8.19 -0.09 16.46
C ASP A 390 8.71 -1.07 17.55
N ALA A 391 9.12 -2.26 17.11
CA ALA A 391 9.49 -3.35 18.02
C ALA A 391 10.86 -3.11 18.65
N TYR A 392 10.93 -3.25 19.98
CA TYR A 392 12.19 -3.30 20.69
C TYR A 392 12.89 -4.66 20.48
N GLN A 393 14.19 -4.62 20.22
CA GLN A 393 15.12 -5.73 20.31
C GLN A 393 16.40 -5.20 20.96
N HIS A 394 16.91 -5.88 21.99
CA HIS A 394 18.08 -5.44 22.74
C HIS A 394 19.32 -5.32 21.84
N ILE A 395 20.17 -4.33 22.11
CA ILE A 395 21.40 -4.08 21.35
C ILE A 395 22.54 -3.88 22.34
N GLU A 396 23.65 -4.58 22.11
CA GLU A 396 24.91 -4.39 22.83
C GLU A 396 26.12 -4.61 21.90
N LEU A 397 27.30 -4.21 22.37
CA LEU A 397 28.56 -4.42 21.68
C LEU A 397 29.07 -5.86 21.89
N VAL A 398 29.80 -6.40 20.92
CA VAL A 398 30.37 -7.75 20.99
C VAL A 398 31.60 -7.80 21.90
N ALA A 399 32.38 -6.73 21.93
CA ALA A 399 33.67 -6.63 22.63
C ALA A 399 33.64 -5.48 23.65
N PRO A 400 34.53 -5.47 24.65
CA PRO A 400 34.71 -4.32 25.52
C PRO A 400 35.24 -3.12 24.74
N THR A 401 34.82 -1.91 25.13
CA THR A 401 35.40 -0.66 24.63
C THR A 401 36.55 -0.19 25.52
N PRO A 402 37.47 0.66 25.02
CA PRO A 402 38.46 1.32 25.87
C PRO A 402 37.79 1.98 27.08
N SER A 403 38.48 2.01 28.23
CA SER A 403 37.94 2.58 29.48
C SER A 403 37.55 4.06 29.37
N GLU A 404 38.11 4.77 28.38
CA GLU A 404 37.87 6.19 28.11
C GLU A 404 36.68 6.42 27.16
N ALA A 405 36.04 5.36 26.63
CA ALA A 405 34.92 5.49 25.72
C ALA A 405 33.68 6.05 26.44
N GLU A 406 33.27 7.25 26.03
CA GLU A 406 32.09 7.92 26.59
C GLU A 406 30.81 7.11 26.31
N VAL A 407 29.99 6.90 27.35
CA VAL A 407 28.66 6.33 27.22
C VAL A 407 27.68 7.43 26.84
N SER A 408 27.04 7.30 25.68
CA SER A 408 26.05 8.26 25.17
C SER A 408 24.79 7.54 24.68
N THR A 409 23.78 8.33 24.32
CA THR A 409 22.53 7.83 23.73
C THR A 409 22.63 7.84 22.21
N PHE A 410 22.44 6.68 21.59
CA PHE A 410 22.56 6.49 20.15
C PHE A 410 21.28 5.91 19.53
N ASP A 411 20.93 6.40 18.35
CA ASP A 411 20.12 5.64 17.40
C ASP A 411 21.07 4.72 16.60
N VAL A 412 20.77 3.43 16.55
CA VAL A 412 21.52 2.43 15.78
C VAL A 412 20.82 2.26 14.43
N VAL A 413 21.51 2.66 13.36
CA VAL A 413 20.95 2.82 12.01
C VAL A 413 21.78 2.06 10.98
N GLY A 414 21.13 1.63 9.91
CA GLY A 414 21.84 1.02 8.77
C GLY A 414 22.26 2.04 7.71
N PRO A 415 22.80 1.57 6.57
CA PRO A 415 23.25 2.41 5.45
C PRO A 415 22.19 2.61 4.35
N VAL A 416 20.94 2.18 4.54
CA VAL A 416 19.85 2.30 3.53
C VAL A 416 19.38 3.75 3.41
N CYS A 417 18.84 4.10 2.24
CA CYS A 417 18.56 5.48 1.82
C CYS A 417 17.35 6.18 2.48
N GLU A 418 16.79 5.67 3.58
CA GLU A 418 15.60 6.25 4.23
C GLU A 418 15.69 6.27 5.76
N SER A 419 14.98 7.20 6.39
CA SER A 419 14.99 7.37 7.85
C SER A 419 14.31 6.23 8.62
N ALA A 420 13.55 5.39 7.93
CA ALA A 420 12.98 4.17 8.50
C ALA A 420 14.05 3.08 8.73
N ASP A 421 15.26 3.22 8.18
CA ASP A 421 16.37 2.29 8.41
C ASP A 421 17.03 2.46 9.78
N PHE A 422 16.33 1.98 10.82
CA PHE A 422 16.85 1.87 12.16
C PHE A 422 16.64 0.47 12.73
N LEU A 423 17.60 0.03 13.54
CA LEU A 423 17.55 -1.24 14.27
C LEU A 423 17.23 -1.01 15.75
N GLY A 424 17.47 0.20 16.25
CA GLY A 424 17.09 0.61 17.59
C GLY A 424 17.26 2.10 17.80
N LYS A 425 16.32 2.72 18.52
CA LYS A 425 16.40 4.13 18.90
C LYS A 425 16.75 4.25 20.38
N GLU A 426 17.40 5.35 20.74
CA GLU A 426 17.66 5.78 22.13
C GLU A 426 18.39 4.73 22.99
N ARG A 427 19.43 4.11 22.43
CA ARG A 427 20.23 3.09 23.11
C ARG A 427 21.41 3.72 23.84
N LYS A 428 21.50 3.51 25.15
CA LYS A 428 22.67 3.91 25.95
C LYS A 428 23.79 2.90 25.72
N LEU A 429 24.84 3.31 25.01
CA LEU A 429 25.97 2.46 24.66
C LEU A 429 27.28 3.24 24.84
N PRO A 430 28.38 2.56 25.21
CA PRO A 430 29.72 3.12 25.03
C PRO A 430 29.95 3.46 23.55
N THR A 431 30.61 4.57 23.28
CA THR A 431 30.94 4.99 21.90
C THR A 431 31.84 3.95 21.24
N PRO A 432 31.37 3.23 20.20
CA PRO A 432 32.15 2.15 19.61
C PRO A 432 33.18 2.66 18.59
N GLU A 433 34.28 1.93 18.47
CA GLU A 433 35.25 2.14 17.40
C GLU A 433 34.74 1.60 16.06
N ARG A 434 35.30 2.12 14.95
CA ARG A 434 35.00 1.60 13.61
C ARG A 434 35.43 0.14 13.50
N GLY A 435 34.54 -0.70 12.99
CA GLY A 435 34.76 -2.14 12.85
C GLY A 435 34.40 -2.97 14.08
N ALA A 436 34.09 -2.33 15.22
CA ALA A 436 33.63 -3.03 16.41
C ALA A 436 32.34 -3.83 16.12
N GLY A 437 32.21 -4.99 16.76
CA GLY A 437 31.01 -5.81 16.62
C GLY A 437 29.84 -5.27 17.44
N LEU A 438 28.64 -5.34 16.87
CA LEU A 438 27.39 -4.95 17.51
C LEU A 438 26.30 -5.96 17.15
N VAL A 439 25.51 -6.38 18.14
CA VAL A 439 24.43 -7.36 17.94
C VAL A 439 23.06 -6.75 18.15
N VAL A 440 22.09 -7.23 17.39
CA VAL A 440 20.66 -7.09 17.68
C VAL A 440 20.16 -8.45 18.18
N HIS A 441 19.71 -8.53 19.44
CA HIS A 441 19.28 -9.77 20.09
C HIS A 441 17.91 -10.25 19.64
N ASP A 442 17.60 -11.51 19.98
CA ASP A 442 16.31 -12.16 19.78
C ASP A 442 15.82 -12.15 18.31
N ALA A 443 16.78 -12.20 17.39
CA ALA A 443 16.58 -12.00 15.97
C ALA A 443 16.22 -13.29 15.20
N GLY A 444 15.78 -14.34 15.91
CA GLY A 444 15.54 -15.64 15.30
C GLY A 444 14.15 -15.81 14.68
N ALA A 445 13.18 -14.95 15.04
CA ALA A 445 11.79 -15.05 14.58
C ALA A 445 11.31 -13.76 13.91
N TYR A 446 10.77 -13.88 12.70
CA TYR A 446 10.23 -12.76 11.91
C TYR A 446 11.30 -11.70 11.56
N CYS A 447 12.56 -12.12 11.48
CA CYS A 447 13.68 -11.30 11.05
C CYS A 447 14.11 -11.76 9.65
N MET A 448 14.96 -12.80 9.54
CA MET A 448 15.38 -13.34 8.24
C MET A 448 14.20 -13.75 7.33
N SER A 449 13.10 -14.26 7.89
CA SER A 449 11.91 -14.61 7.10
C SER A 449 11.19 -13.41 6.47
N MET A 450 11.45 -12.21 6.98
CA MET A 450 10.95 -10.92 6.47
C MET A 450 12.04 -10.09 5.78
N ALA A 451 13.24 -10.64 5.59
CA ALA A 451 14.33 -9.94 4.94
C ALA A 451 14.02 -9.69 3.45
N SER A 452 14.43 -8.51 2.97
CA SER A 452 14.32 -8.11 1.57
C SER A 452 15.70 -7.97 0.94
N THR A 453 15.74 -7.63 -0.34
CA THR A 453 16.96 -7.19 -1.05
C THR A 453 16.90 -5.70 -1.38
N TYR A 454 16.20 -4.92 -0.56
CA TYR A 454 16.10 -3.47 -0.73
C TYR A 454 17.49 -2.83 -0.74
N ASN A 455 17.68 -1.82 -1.60
CA ASN A 455 18.99 -1.20 -1.88
C ASN A 455 20.04 -2.21 -2.43
N LEU A 456 19.60 -3.33 -3.01
CA LEU A 456 20.45 -4.45 -3.43
C LEU A 456 21.32 -4.99 -2.28
N LYS A 457 20.85 -4.82 -1.05
CA LYS A 457 21.47 -5.40 0.14
C LYS A 457 21.08 -6.87 0.21
N MET A 458 21.91 -7.71 -0.39
CA MET A 458 21.64 -9.14 -0.54
C MET A 458 21.49 -9.81 0.82
N ARG A 459 20.54 -10.73 0.95
CA ARG A 459 20.23 -11.39 2.22
C ARG A 459 21.47 -12.06 2.84
N PRO A 460 21.62 -12.03 4.17
CA PRO A 460 22.85 -12.43 4.84
C PRO A 460 23.00 -13.96 4.93
N PRO A 461 24.24 -14.47 5.11
CA PRO A 461 24.47 -15.85 5.52
C PRO A 461 23.95 -16.11 6.95
N GLU A 462 23.70 -17.38 7.26
CA GLU A 462 23.26 -17.83 8.58
C GLU A 462 24.22 -18.90 9.11
N TYR A 463 24.57 -18.81 10.40
CA TYR A 463 25.45 -19.73 11.10
C TYR A 463 24.83 -20.16 12.42
N TRP A 464 25.15 -21.35 12.90
CA TRP A 464 24.85 -21.73 14.28
C TRP A 464 26.10 -22.16 15.05
N VAL A 465 26.02 -22.12 16.36
CA VAL A 465 26.97 -22.75 17.28
C VAL A 465 26.38 -24.06 17.77
N GLU A 466 27.14 -25.13 17.65
CA GLU A 466 26.85 -26.47 18.14
C GLU A 466 27.20 -26.59 19.64
N GLU A 467 26.79 -27.68 20.29
CA GLU A 467 27.04 -27.90 21.72
C GLU A 467 28.53 -28.02 22.08
N ASP A 468 29.35 -28.51 21.15
CA ASP A 468 30.80 -28.59 21.29
C ASP A 468 31.53 -27.26 20.99
N GLY A 469 30.78 -26.18 20.72
CA GLY A 469 31.30 -24.88 20.34
C GLY A 469 31.74 -24.75 18.88
N SER A 470 31.56 -25.78 18.05
CA SER A 470 31.84 -25.68 16.62
C SER A 470 30.82 -24.77 15.91
N VAL A 471 31.29 -24.02 14.91
CA VAL A 471 30.45 -23.11 14.12
C VAL A 471 30.18 -23.73 12.76
N ALA A 472 28.90 -23.85 12.40
CA ALA A 472 28.50 -24.37 11.10
C ALA A 472 27.68 -23.33 10.32
N LYS A 473 27.97 -23.19 9.02
CA LYS A 473 27.14 -22.42 8.10
C LYS A 473 25.88 -23.21 7.76
N ILE A 474 24.72 -22.61 8.00
CA ILE A 474 23.41 -23.23 7.77
C ILE A 474 22.61 -22.57 6.64
N ARG A 475 23.08 -21.43 6.13
CA ARG A 475 22.59 -20.81 4.88
C ARG A 475 23.69 -20.01 4.20
N HIS A 476 23.74 -20.09 2.88
CA HIS A 476 24.58 -19.22 2.07
C HIS A 476 24.02 -17.78 2.07
N GLY A 477 24.92 -16.80 2.15
CA GLY A 477 24.54 -15.42 1.89
C GLY A 477 24.17 -15.26 0.43
N GLU A 478 23.11 -14.51 0.16
CA GLU A 478 22.73 -14.17 -1.20
C GLU A 478 23.80 -13.24 -1.80
N THR A 479 23.96 -13.40 -3.11
CA THR A 479 24.97 -12.77 -3.95
C THR A 479 24.30 -11.84 -4.94
N PHE A 480 25.07 -10.91 -5.51
CA PHE A 480 24.56 -10.06 -6.58
C PHE A 480 24.15 -10.89 -7.81
N GLU A 481 24.85 -11.99 -8.06
CA GLU A 481 24.55 -12.96 -9.11
C GLU A 481 23.16 -13.58 -8.95
N ASP A 482 22.69 -13.80 -7.71
CA ASP A 482 21.32 -14.29 -7.47
C ASP A 482 20.28 -13.28 -7.98
N HIS A 483 20.52 -11.98 -7.78
CA HIS A 483 19.68 -10.93 -8.37
C HIS A 483 19.80 -10.92 -9.90
N LEU A 484 20.99 -11.12 -10.47
CA LEU A 484 21.17 -11.21 -11.93
C LEU A 484 20.55 -12.47 -12.56
N ARG A 485 20.40 -13.58 -11.82
CA ARG A 485 19.72 -14.80 -12.35
C ARG A 485 18.27 -14.54 -12.72
N THR A 486 17.63 -13.54 -12.11
CA THR A 486 16.30 -13.07 -12.54
C THR A 486 16.28 -12.56 -13.99
N ARG A 487 17.46 -12.31 -14.59
CA ARG A 487 17.61 -11.86 -15.98
C ARG A 487 17.83 -12.97 -17.02
N HIS A 488 18.04 -14.25 -16.67
CA HIS A 488 18.24 -15.31 -17.68
C HIS A 488 17.88 -16.74 -17.23
N SER A 489 16.77 -17.27 -17.77
CA SER A 489 16.62 -18.69 -18.10
C SER A 489 15.93 -18.83 -19.46
N ASN A 490 16.68 -18.61 -20.54
CA ASN A 490 16.39 -19.11 -21.90
C ASN A 490 17.67 -19.25 -22.75
N HIS A 491 18.85 -19.36 -22.11
CA HIS A 491 20.14 -19.49 -22.81
C HIS A 491 20.55 -20.92 -23.17
N SER A 492 19.73 -21.93 -22.84
CA SER A 492 19.98 -23.32 -23.22
C SER A 492 19.40 -23.71 -24.59
N PHE A 493 18.63 -22.85 -25.26
CA PHE A 493 18.07 -23.13 -26.61
C PHE A 493 18.91 -22.57 -27.77
N LEU A 494 19.86 -21.65 -27.53
CA LEU A 494 20.56 -20.95 -28.61
C LEU A 494 21.71 -21.76 -29.26
N LEU A 495 22.27 -22.76 -28.57
CA LEU A 495 23.40 -23.54 -29.10
C LEU A 495 23.02 -24.52 -30.23
N ALA A 496 21.73 -24.76 -30.47
CA ALA A 496 21.26 -25.55 -31.61
C ALA A 496 20.96 -24.70 -32.86
N ALA A 497 20.85 -23.37 -32.74
CA ALA A 497 20.40 -22.50 -33.83
C ALA A 497 21.54 -21.81 -34.60
N VAL A 498 22.80 -21.92 -34.14
CA VAL A 498 23.96 -21.25 -34.76
C VAL A 498 24.50 -22.00 -36.01
N SER A 499 23.89 -23.11 -36.42
CA SER A 499 24.32 -23.88 -37.60
C SER A 499 23.69 -23.45 -38.94
N MET A 500 22.83 -22.43 -39.01
CA MET A 500 22.08 -22.09 -40.24
C MET A 500 22.04 -20.61 -40.64
N ALA A 501 22.99 -19.77 -40.19
CA ALA A 501 23.01 -18.33 -40.52
C ALA A 501 24.27 -17.91 -41.32
N GLY A 502 24.73 -18.79 -42.20
CA GLY A 502 25.76 -18.47 -43.20
C GLY A 502 25.13 -18.39 -44.58
N GLU A 503 24.35 -17.35 -44.85
CA GLU A 503 24.05 -16.81 -46.19
C GLU A 503 22.93 -15.77 -46.05
N ILE A 504 23.18 -14.57 -46.60
CA ILE A 504 22.30 -13.46 -46.97
C ILE A 504 23.06 -12.15 -46.69
N ARG A 505 24.08 -11.93 -47.52
CA ARG A 505 24.49 -10.59 -47.96
C ARG A 505 24.15 -10.52 -49.44
N ASN A 506 23.60 -9.39 -49.88
CA ASN A 506 23.13 -9.06 -51.23
C ASN A 506 21.63 -9.32 -51.46
N VAL A 507 20.79 -8.30 -51.28
CA VAL A 507 19.75 -7.84 -52.23
C VAL A 507 19.18 -6.54 -51.65
N LEU A 508 19.65 -5.37 -52.11
CA LEU A 508 18.86 -4.12 -52.12
C LEU A 508 19.49 -3.18 -53.17
N ASP A 509 19.26 -3.50 -54.45
CA ASP A 509 19.39 -2.58 -55.59
C ASP A 509 18.40 -3.01 -56.68
N SER A 510 17.16 -2.50 -56.64
CA SER A 510 16.30 -2.31 -57.83
C SER A 510 15.02 -1.52 -57.50
N PRO A 511 14.46 -0.74 -58.45
CA PRO A 511 13.35 0.18 -58.19
C PRO A 511 11.96 -0.38 -58.55
N ALA A 512 10.99 -0.01 -57.70
CA ALA A 512 9.54 0.16 -57.89
C ALA A 512 8.67 -1.00 -58.46
N ALA A 513 7.74 -1.50 -57.63
CA ALA A 513 6.29 -1.55 -57.91
C ALA A 513 5.48 -2.04 -56.69
N ASP A 514 4.25 -1.55 -56.57
CA ASP A 514 3.15 -1.89 -55.64
C ASP A 514 3.19 -1.34 -54.20
N ALA A 515 2.48 -0.22 -54.03
CA ALA A 515 2.19 0.45 -52.77
C ALA A 515 1.26 -0.39 -51.88
N LYS A 516 1.84 -1.06 -50.89
CA LYS A 516 1.14 -1.51 -49.67
C LYS A 516 0.83 -0.31 -48.77
N PRO A 517 -0.24 -0.35 -47.94
CA PRO A 517 -0.56 0.75 -47.02
C PRO A 517 0.65 1.07 -46.14
N ASN A 518 0.99 2.37 -46.05
CA ASN A 518 2.12 2.91 -45.32
C ASN A 518 2.20 2.32 -43.90
N LEU A 519 3.09 1.34 -43.69
CA LEU A 519 3.37 0.78 -42.37
C LEU A 519 4.29 1.77 -41.63
N GLN A 520 3.72 2.84 -41.07
CA GLN A 520 4.48 3.84 -40.29
C GLN A 520 4.13 3.72 -38.80
N ARG A 521 5.15 3.78 -37.94
CA ARG A 521 4.97 3.85 -36.48
C ARG A 521 4.58 5.27 -36.05
N THR A 522 3.80 5.38 -34.98
CA THR A 522 3.60 6.63 -34.25
C THR A 522 4.76 6.89 -33.28
N TYR A 523 4.84 8.09 -32.73
CA TYR A 523 5.90 8.50 -31.82
C TYR A 523 5.39 9.48 -30.75
N GLN A 524 6.25 9.75 -29.77
CA GLN A 524 6.02 10.71 -28.70
C GLN A 524 7.16 11.73 -28.68
N VAL A 525 6.89 12.95 -28.24
CA VAL A 525 7.92 14.00 -28.11
C VAL A 525 8.35 14.13 -26.66
N VAL A 526 9.65 14.28 -26.42
CA VAL A 526 10.19 14.64 -25.10
C VAL A 526 11.04 15.90 -25.27
N VAL A 527 10.65 16.98 -24.58
CA VAL A 527 11.31 18.29 -24.72
C VAL A 527 11.27 19.08 -23.43
N ALA A 528 12.26 19.96 -23.24
CA ALA A 528 12.26 20.98 -22.20
C ALA A 528 12.26 22.35 -22.89
N ALA A 529 11.32 23.23 -22.54
CA ALA A 529 11.12 24.49 -23.24
C ALA A 529 10.73 25.63 -22.29
N THR A 530 11.18 26.86 -22.59
CA THR A 530 10.69 28.07 -21.90
C THR A 530 9.23 28.37 -22.29
N LYS A 531 8.60 29.33 -21.61
CA LYS A 531 7.25 29.83 -21.97
C LYS A 531 7.14 30.27 -23.43
N GLU A 532 8.21 30.83 -23.99
CA GLU A 532 8.32 31.24 -25.40
C GLU A 532 8.75 30.09 -26.32
N MET A 533 8.71 28.85 -25.84
CA MET A 533 9.10 27.64 -26.55
C MET A 533 10.59 27.63 -26.98
N GLY A 534 11.46 28.28 -26.21
CA GLY A 534 12.92 28.24 -26.38
C GLY A 534 13.52 26.96 -25.80
N ILE A 535 14.38 26.28 -26.57
CA ILE A 535 14.95 24.96 -26.21
C ILE A 535 16.48 24.90 -26.21
N GLY A 536 17.16 25.93 -26.73
CA GLY A 536 18.59 25.88 -27.01
C GLY A 536 19.23 27.25 -27.16
N LYS A 537 20.52 27.33 -26.81
CA LYS A 537 21.41 28.48 -27.05
C LYS A 537 22.82 27.98 -27.39
N ASP A 538 23.41 28.49 -28.46
CA ASP A 538 24.76 28.14 -28.94
C ASP A 538 24.99 26.62 -29.09
N GLY A 539 23.95 25.90 -29.53
CA GLY A 539 23.99 24.44 -29.71
C GLY A 539 24.00 23.64 -28.40
N LYS A 540 23.65 24.24 -27.26
CA LYS A 540 23.57 23.59 -25.94
C LYS A 540 22.23 23.88 -25.27
N LEU A 541 21.94 23.11 -24.21
CA LEU A 541 20.84 23.45 -23.30
C LEU A 541 21.21 24.73 -22.52
N PRO A 542 20.34 25.75 -22.48
CA PRO A 542 20.61 27.01 -21.76
C PRO A 542 20.64 26.85 -20.23
N TRP A 543 20.20 25.71 -19.72
CA TRP A 543 20.07 25.38 -18.30
C TRP A 543 20.77 24.07 -17.94
N LYS A 544 20.90 23.84 -16.63
CA LYS A 544 21.40 22.57 -16.06
C LYS A 544 20.41 22.05 -15.04
N LEU A 545 19.60 21.09 -15.45
CA LEU A 545 18.54 20.52 -14.63
C LEU A 545 18.73 18.99 -14.52
N PRO A 546 19.52 18.48 -13.55
CA PRO A 546 19.68 17.04 -13.33
C PRO A 546 18.37 16.27 -13.20
N SER A 547 17.35 16.88 -12.61
CA SER A 547 16.04 16.25 -12.42
C SER A 547 15.28 16.10 -13.74
N ASP A 548 15.35 17.09 -14.63
CA ASP A 548 14.85 16.99 -16.02
C ASP A 548 15.57 15.90 -16.82
N LEU A 549 16.90 15.82 -16.72
CA LEU A 549 17.66 14.75 -17.39
C LEU A 549 17.31 13.35 -16.85
N THR A 550 16.97 13.25 -15.57
CA THR A 550 16.50 12.01 -14.95
C THR A 550 15.12 11.64 -15.48
N PHE A 551 14.20 12.61 -15.57
CA PHE A 551 12.88 12.43 -16.16
C PHE A 551 12.96 12.00 -17.63
N PHE A 552 13.77 12.70 -18.44
CA PHE A 552 14.07 12.35 -19.83
C PHE A 552 14.59 10.92 -19.95
N LYS A 553 15.56 10.53 -19.11
CA LYS A 553 16.13 9.18 -19.11
C LYS A 553 15.07 8.15 -18.76
N ASP A 554 14.27 8.37 -17.73
CA ASP A 554 13.28 7.42 -17.25
C ASP A 554 12.18 7.16 -18.30
N ILE A 555 11.67 8.22 -18.94
CA ILE A 555 10.66 8.09 -20.00
C ILE A 555 11.22 7.35 -21.22
N THR A 556 12.41 7.76 -21.68
CA THR A 556 12.96 7.22 -22.92
C THR A 556 13.59 5.83 -22.75
N LEU A 557 13.96 5.42 -21.54
CA LEU A 557 14.65 4.14 -21.28
C LEU A 557 13.71 3.01 -20.87
N LYS A 558 12.70 3.28 -20.02
CA LYS A 558 11.87 2.21 -19.43
C LYS A 558 10.87 1.67 -20.46
N THR A 559 10.72 0.35 -20.50
CA THR A 559 9.75 -0.38 -21.33
C THR A 559 8.83 -1.19 -20.44
N SER A 560 7.60 -1.44 -20.92
CA SER A 560 6.62 -2.30 -20.26
C SER A 560 6.99 -3.77 -20.49
N ASN A 561 7.61 -4.08 -21.64
CA ASN A 561 8.21 -5.36 -21.95
C ASN A 561 9.75 -5.29 -21.81
N PRO A 562 10.36 -6.01 -20.84
CA PRO A 562 11.80 -6.03 -20.63
C PRO A 562 12.64 -6.55 -21.81
N GLU A 563 12.03 -7.30 -22.74
CA GLU A 563 12.69 -7.84 -23.95
C GLU A 563 12.80 -6.81 -25.07
N LYS A 564 12.08 -5.68 -24.96
CA LYS A 564 12.08 -4.60 -25.95
C LYS A 564 12.95 -3.43 -25.49
N LYS A 565 13.41 -2.63 -26.45
CA LYS A 565 14.06 -1.33 -26.24
C LYS A 565 13.14 -0.21 -26.75
N ASN A 566 13.42 1.04 -26.36
CA ASN A 566 12.83 2.19 -27.05
C ASN A 566 13.81 2.77 -28.07
N ALA A 567 13.28 3.48 -29.07
CA ALA A 567 14.07 4.28 -30.00
C ALA A 567 13.98 5.78 -29.66
N VAL A 568 15.11 6.48 -29.80
CA VAL A 568 15.19 7.94 -29.71
C VAL A 568 15.63 8.50 -31.07
N VAL A 569 14.82 9.37 -31.65
CA VAL A 569 15.05 10.02 -32.94
C VAL A 569 15.48 11.46 -32.69
N MET A 570 16.60 11.87 -33.30
CA MET A 570 17.15 13.21 -33.13
C MET A 570 17.84 13.75 -34.39
N GLY A 571 17.90 15.07 -34.53
CA GLY A 571 18.71 15.71 -35.57
C GLY A 571 20.22 15.63 -35.29
N ARG A 572 21.06 15.74 -36.33
CA ARG A 572 22.53 15.71 -36.21
C ARG A 572 23.09 16.70 -35.17
N LYS A 573 22.60 17.94 -35.14
CA LYS A 573 23.06 18.95 -34.17
C LYS A 573 22.73 18.57 -32.71
N THR A 574 21.59 17.91 -32.49
CA THR A 574 21.23 17.36 -31.18
C THR A 574 22.14 16.20 -30.80
N TRP A 575 22.49 15.32 -31.73
CA TRP A 575 23.49 14.27 -31.49
C TRP A 575 24.87 14.85 -31.14
N GLU A 576 25.29 15.91 -31.82
CA GLU A 576 26.56 16.60 -31.60
C GLU A 576 26.60 17.34 -30.25
N SER A 577 25.44 17.82 -29.76
CA SER A 577 25.35 18.50 -28.45
C SER A 577 25.38 17.54 -27.26
N ILE A 578 25.08 16.26 -27.44
CA ILE A 578 25.19 15.25 -26.39
C ILE A 578 26.68 15.00 -26.06
N PRO A 579 27.10 15.10 -24.79
CA PRO A 579 28.49 14.85 -24.40
C PRO A 579 28.99 13.47 -24.86
N ILE A 580 30.25 13.37 -25.30
CA ILE A 580 30.84 12.13 -25.84
C ILE A 580 30.65 10.94 -24.88
N LYS A 581 30.84 11.16 -23.56
CA LYS A 581 30.65 10.15 -22.52
C LYS A 581 29.22 9.59 -22.41
N ASN A 582 28.24 10.29 -22.98
CA ASN A 582 26.82 9.98 -22.89
C ASN A 582 26.21 9.61 -24.26
N ARG A 583 27.00 9.57 -25.34
CA ARG A 583 26.56 9.15 -26.68
C ARG A 583 27.25 7.82 -27.09
N PRO A 584 26.53 6.81 -27.61
CA PRO A 584 25.07 6.76 -27.75
C PRO A 584 24.35 6.74 -26.40
N LEU A 585 23.08 7.15 -26.38
CA LEU A 585 22.26 7.07 -25.18
C LEU A 585 22.05 5.58 -24.82
N PRO A 586 22.55 5.12 -23.65
CA PRO A 586 22.60 3.69 -23.34
C PRO A 586 21.19 3.11 -23.16
N GLY A 587 21.04 1.82 -23.51
CA GLY A 587 19.79 1.06 -23.39
C GLY A 587 18.69 1.44 -24.40
N ARG A 588 19.00 2.30 -25.38
CA ARG A 588 18.08 2.79 -26.41
C ARG A 588 18.69 2.65 -27.79
N ILE A 589 17.83 2.55 -28.81
CA ILE A 589 18.25 2.65 -30.21
C ILE A 589 18.29 4.13 -30.60
N ASN A 590 19.44 4.62 -31.02
CA ASN A 590 19.65 6.03 -31.34
C ASN A 590 19.55 6.23 -32.86
N VAL A 591 18.54 6.97 -33.32
CA VAL A 591 18.32 7.25 -34.74
C VAL A 591 18.67 8.71 -35.03
N ILE A 592 19.65 8.92 -35.88
CA ILE A 592 20.19 10.25 -36.20
C ILE A 592 19.70 10.65 -37.60
N LEU A 593 18.99 11.77 -37.66
CA LEU A 593 18.54 12.36 -38.92
C LEU A 593 19.64 13.25 -39.51
N THR A 594 20.17 12.85 -40.67
CA THR A 594 21.23 13.56 -41.39
C THR A 594 21.10 13.38 -42.90
N ARG A 595 21.43 14.43 -43.66
CA ARG A 595 21.52 14.39 -45.13
C ARG A 595 22.96 14.30 -45.64
N SER A 596 23.94 14.39 -44.73
CA SER A 596 25.37 14.31 -45.07
C SER A 596 25.76 12.85 -45.27
N ARG A 597 26.27 12.53 -46.46
CA ARG A 597 26.74 11.17 -46.81
C ARG A 597 28.08 10.81 -46.15
N ASP A 598 28.83 11.81 -45.69
CA ASP A 598 30.13 11.64 -45.03
C ASP A 598 30.01 11.43 -43.50
N PHE A 599 28.78 11.40 -42.97
CA PHE A 599 28.52 11.14 -41.57
C PHE A 599 28.37 9.63 -41.32
N ASP A 600 29.48 8.93 -41.12
CA ASP A 600 29.49 7.50 -40.83
C ASP A 600 29.60 7.22 -39.32
N VAL A 601 28.52 6.64 -38.77
CA VAL A 601 28.44 6.13 -37.40
C VAL A 601 28.02 4.66 -37.38
N GLY A 602 27.99 3.99 -38.55
CA GLY A 602 27.41 2.66 -38.76
C GLY A 602 28.15 1.51 -38.08
N THR A 603 29.28 1.79 -37.44
CA THR A 603 30.07 0.83 -36.65
C THR A 603 29.69 0.81 -35.16
N ILE A 604 28.85 1.74 -34.70
CA ILE A 604 28.44 1.84 -33.29
C ILE A 604 27.15 1.05 -33.07
N ASP A 605 27.20 0.07 -32.16
CA ASP A 605 26.04 -0.75 -31.82
C ASP A 605 24.86 0.11 -31.30
N ASN A 606 23.65 -0.21 -31.73
CA ASN A 606 22.40 0.52 -31.46
C ASN A 606 22.34 1.99 -31.98
N VAL A 607 23.10 2.34 -33.03
CA VAL A 607 23.01 3.65 -33.71
C VAL A 607 22.61 3.47 -35.17
N LEU A 608 21.63 4.25 -35.62
CA LEU A 608 21.09 4.24 -36.99
C LEU A 608 21.11 5.65 -37.58
N THR A 609 21.27 5.75 -38.90
CA THR A 609 21.21 7.01 -39.65
C THR A 609 20.09 6.98 -40.67
N CYS A 610 19.29 8.04 -40.72
CA CYS A 610 18.18 8.18 -41.67
C CYS A 610 18.17 9.57 -42.32
N GLY A 611 17.65 9.67 -43.55
CA GLY A 611 17.61 10.93 -44.29
C GLY A 611 16.43 11.85 -43.92
N SER A 612 15.38 11.29 -43.34
CA SER A 612 14.16 12.00 -42.94
C SER A 612 13.42 11.28 -41.81
N MET A 613 12.49 11.99 -41.16
CA MET A 613 11.60 11.43 -40.14
C MET A 613 10.77 10.26 -40.69
N ASP A 614 10.21 10.39 -41.90
CA ASP A 614 9.44 9.32 -42.54
C ASP A 614 10.27 8.05 -42.76
N SER A 615 11.50 8.19 -43.24
CA SER A 615 12.40 7.05 -43.46
C SER A 615 12.77 6.37 -42.13
N ALA A 616 12.91 7.14 -41.05
CA ALA A 616 13.16 6.59 -39.71
C ALA A 616 11.94 5.81 -39.21
N LEU A 617 10.72 6.36 -39.31
CA LEU A 617 9.50 5.68 -38.86
C LEU A 617 9.21 4.42 -39.66
N GLN A 618 9.47 4.43 -40.98
CA GLN A 618 9.35 3.24 -41.83
C GLN A 618 10.38 2.17 -41.45
N LEU A 619 11.65 2.55 -41.24
CA LEU A 619 12.70 1.63 -40.81
C LEU A 619 12.34 0.95 -39.48
N LEU A 620 11.86 1.72 -38.51
CA LEU A 620 11.47 1.23 -37.19
C LEU A 620 10.18 0.39 -37.22
N ALA A 621 9.39 0.47 -38.30
CA ALA A 621 8.19 -0.34 -38.53
C ALA A 621 8.49 -1.70 -39.20
N MET A 622 9.73 -1.96 -39.63
CA MET A 622 10.14 -3.20 -40.30
C MET A 622 10.95 -4.13 -39.37
N PRO A 623 10.95 -5.46 -39.60
CA PRO A 623 11.84 -6.38 -38.89
C PRO A 623 13.33 -6.05 -39.12
N PRO A 624 14.21 -6.23 -38.10
CA PRO A 624 13.90 -6.77 -36.76
C PRO A 624 13.32 -5.73 -35.77
N TYR A 625 13.33 -4.44 -36.12
CA TYR A 625 12.99 -3.34 -35.21
C TYR A 625 11.54 -3.33 -34.72
N ASN A 626 10.60 -3.73 -35.57
CA ASN A 626 9.18 -3.78 -35.17
C ASN A 626 8.89 -4.78 -34.04
N LEU A 627 9.71 -5.82 -33.90
CA LEU A 627 9.62 -6.82 -32.83
C LEU A 627 10.42 -6.39 -31.59
N SER A 628 11.56 -5.71 -31.79
CA SER A 628 12.48 -5.36 -30.70
C SER A 628 12.22 -3.98 -30.07
N ILE A 629 11.43 -3.10 -30.71
CA ILE A 629 11.20 -1.74 -30.25
C ILE A 629 9.78 -1.58 -29.70
N GLU A 630 9.64 -1.06 -28.49
CA GLU A 630 8.34 -0.77 -27.88
C GLU A 630 7.80 0.60 -28.29
N ARG A 631 8.55 1.69 -28.03
CA ARG A 631 8.13 3.07 -28.36
C ARG A 631 9.21 3.84 -29.12
N VAL A 632 8.77 4.89 -29.81
CA VAL A 632 9.63 5.84 -30.54
C VAL A 632 9.47 7.22 -29.91
N PHE A 633 10.58 7.83 -29.49
CA PHE A 633 10.63 9.17 -28.92
C PHE A 633 11.40 10.12 -29.83
N VAL A 634 10.82 11.29 -30.14
CA VAL A 634 11.54 12.39 -30.79
C VAL A 634 12.05 13.33 -29.71
N ILE A 635 13.36 13.57 -29.70
CA ILE A 635 14.03 14.28 -28.60
C ILE A 635 14.67 15.62 -29.04
N GLY A 636 14.25 16.14 -30.19
CA GLY A 636 14.76 17.37 -30.79
C GLY A 636 15.51 17.17 -32.12
N GLY A 637 16.06 18.21 -32.75
CA GLY A 637 16.12 19.62 -32.31
C GLY A 637 15.10 20.52 -33.00
N GLY A 638 15.32 21.84 -32.93
CA GLY A 638 14.37 22.86 -33.41
C GLY A 638 13.91 22.66 -34.86
N GLU A 639 14.79 22.29 -35.78
CA GLU A 639 14.42 22.01 -37.18
C GLU A 639 13.55 20.74 -37.33
N ILE A 640 13.76 19.73 -36.48
CA ILE A 640 12.97 18.49 -36.51
C ILE A 640 11.57 18.74 -35.95
N LEU A 641 11.47 19.54 -34.88
CA LEU A 641 10.22 19.82 -34.18
C LEU A 641 9.44 21.03 -34.76
N ARG A 642 10.02 21.80 -35.69
CA ARG A 642 9.39 23.00 -36.26
C ARG A 642 8.28 22.71 -37.26
N TRP A 643 7.38 23.69 -37.36
CA TRP A 643 6.43 23.88 -38.44
C TRP A 643 7.06 24.73 -39.54
N GLU A 644 7.09 24.25 -40.78
CA GLU A 644 7.34 25.09 -41.97
C GLU A 644 6.13 25.06 -42.90
N VAL A 645 5.54 26.23 -43.15
CA VAL A 645 4.61 26.44 -44.27
C VAL A 645 5.42 26.87 -45.48
N LEU A 646 5.64 25.95 -46.42
CA LEU A 646 6.11 26.27 -47.77
C LEU A 646 4.89 26.35 -48.70
N ILE A 647 4.44 27.57 -48.99
CA ILE A 647 3.47 27.80 -50.08
C ILE A 647 4.25 27.82 -51.39
N PHE A 648 4.22 26.71 -52.14
CA PHE A 648 4.56 26.74 -53.56
C PHE A 648 3.32 27.13 -54.37
N ALA A 649 3.32 28.34 -54.91
CA ALA A 649 2.35 28.79 -55.90
C ALA A 649 2.69 28.19 -57.28
N ALA A 650 2.19 26.99 -57.57
CA ALA A 650 2.16 26.48 -58.94
C ALA A 650 1.00 25.49 -59.14
N ARG A 651 -0.09 26.00 -59.74
CA ARG A 651 -1.22 25.26 -60.35
C ARG A 651 -2.12 24.45 -59.40
N SER A 652 -3.22 25.09 -59.01
CA SER A 652 -4.57 24.55 -58.74
C SER A 652 -4.82 23.29 -57.89
N GLU A 653 -3.86 22.77 -57.15
CA GLU A 653 -4.12 21.81 -56.06
C GLU A 653 -3.34 22.19 -54.80
N TYR A 654 -4.06 22.55 -53.73
CA TYR A 654 -3.48 22.72 -52.40
C TYR A 654 -3.15 21.34 -51.83
N VAL A 655 -1.89 20.90 -51.92
CA VAL A 655 -1.41 19.74 -51.18
C VAL A 655 -0.51 20.24 -50.05
N LEU A 656 -1.06 20.28 -48.83
CA LEU A 656 -0.30 20.60 -47.62
C LEU A 656 0.66 19.45 -47.29
N SER A 657 1.93 19.57 -47.68
CA SER A 657 3.02 18.71 -47.18
C SER A 657 3.48 19.26 -45.82
N HIS A 658 2.91 18.76 -44.73
CA HIS A 658 3.22 19.21 -43.37
C HIS A 658 4.54 18.61 -42.86
N ARG A 659 5.57 19.43 -42.66
CA ARG A 659 6.69 19.11 -41.77
C ARG A 659 6.35 19.64 -40.38
N ASP A 660 5.56 18.91 -39.61
CA ASP A 660 5.20 19.29 -38.24
C ASP A 660 5.41 18.12 -37.29
N THR A 661 6.63 17.86 -36.83
CA THR A 661 6.82 16.68 -35.95
C THR A 661 6.17 16.87 -34.57
N LEU A 662 5.98 18.10 -34.08
CA LEU A 662 5.37 18.32 -32.77
C LEU A 662 3.86 18.05 -32.80
N ASN A 663 3.15 18.63 -33.77
CA ASN A 663 1.70 18.54 -33.88
C ASN A 663 1.22 17.60 -35.02
N ALA A 664 2.10 16.82 -35.65
CA ALA A 664 1.70 15.84 -36.68
C ALA A 664 0.73 14.77 -36.18
N PRO A 665 -0.13 14.25 -37.05
CA PRO A 665 -1.06 13.15 -36.72
C PRO A 665 -0.40 11.90 -36.10
N ALA A 666 0.88 11.65 -36.40
CA ALA A 666 1.64 10.52 -35.89
C ALA A 666 2.25 10.75 -34.49
N CYS A 667 2.18 11.97 -33.93
CA CYS A 667 2.60 12.29 -32.58
C CYS A 667 1.47 12.01 -31.58
N ASP A 668 1.59 10.98 -30.73
CA ASP A 668 0.52 10.57 -29.81
C ASP A 668 0.55 11.31 -28.46
N ALA A 669 1.74 11.74 -28.00
CA ALA A 669 1.92 12.47 -26.75
C ALA A 669 3.14 13.40 -26.76
N ILE A 670 3.08 14.45 -25.95
CA ILE A 670 4.15 15.43 -25.73
C ILE A 670 4.47 15.48 -24.24
N HIS A 671 5.68 15.08 -23.87
CA HIS A 671 6.23 15.21 -22.52
C HIS A 671 7.09 16.47 -22.47
N ASN A 672 6.53 17.54 -21.89
CA ASN A 672 7.14 18.86 -21.82
C ASN A 672 7.65 19.14 -20.40
N THR A 673 8.92 19.50 -20.28
CA THR A 673 9.44 20.17 -19.08
C THR A 673 9.29 21.66 -19.30
N GLU A 674 8.29 22.27 -18.67
CA GLU A 674 7.97 23.68 -18.81
C GLU A 674 8.83 24.54 -17.92
N ILE A 675 9.73 25.32 -18.52
CA ILE A 675 10.63 26.21 -17.81
C ILE A 675 9.96 27.56 -17.67
N GLU A 676 9.55 27.85 -16.43
CA GLU A 676 8.80 29.06 -16.09
C GLU A 676 9.72 30.29 -15.94
N THR A 677 11.02 30.06 -15.86
CA THR A 677 12.04 31.12 -15.74
C THR A 677 12.44 31.64 -17.12
N ASN A 678 12.47 32.97 -17.28
CA ASN A 678 12.86 33.59 -18.56
C ASN A 678 14.36 33.38 -18.80
N ILE A 679 14.70 32.62 -19.84
CA ILE A 679 16.07 32.31 -20.23
C ILE A 679 16.23 32.59 -21.72
N GLU A 680 17.31 33.30 -22.08
CA GLU A 680 17.61 33.63 -23.48
C GLU A 680 17.90 32.37 -24.31
N CYS A 681 17.24 32.24 -25.46
CA CYS A 681 17.35 31.11 -26.39
C CYS A 681 17.56 31.61 -27.83
N ASP A 682 18.26 30.82 -28.66
CA ASP A 682 18.39 31.04 -30.12
C ASP A 682 17.66 29.96 -30.95
N THR A 683 17.29 28.86 -30.30
CA THR A 683 16.64 27.70 -30.91
C THR A 683 15.27 27.52 -30.26
N PHE A 684 14.23 27.46 -31.10
CA PHE A 684 12.82 27.46 -30.68
C PHE A 684 12.02 26.38 -31.39
N ILE A 685 10.96 25.89 -30.73
CA ILE A 685 9.95 24.95 -31.25
C ILE A 685 8.57 25.63 -31.32
N PRO A 686 7.60 25.08 -32.07
CA PRO A 686 6.24 25.62 -32.11
C PRO A 686 5.50 25.39 -30.78
N PRO A 687 4.43 26.16 -30.50
CA PRO A 687 3.56 25.90 -29.36
C PRO A 687 2.84 24.56 -29.50
N VAL A 688 2.47 23.97 -28.35
CA VAL A 688 1.59 22.79 -28.30
C VAL A 688 0.18 23.22 -28.68
N ASP A 689 -0.42 22.55 -29.68
CA ASP A 689 -1.80 22.83 -30.07
C ASP A 689 -2.79 22.20 -29.08
N THR A 690 -3.31 23.03 -28.17
CA THR A 690 -4.26 22.60 -27.12
C THR A 690 -5.63 22.17 -27.66
N SER A 691 -5.93 22.41 -28.95
CA SER A 691 -7.13 21.87 -29.60
C SER A 691 -6.95 20.39 -30.01
N LEU A 692 -5.70 19.96 -30.19
CA LEU A 692 -5.33 18.60 -30.57
C LEU A 692 -4.84 17.78 -29.38
N PHE A 693 -4.34 18.43 -28.34
CA PHE A 693 -3.68 17.81 -27.20
C PHE A 693 -4.29 18.27 -25.88
N HIS A 694 -4.63 17.33 -25.00
CA HIS A 694 -5.15 17.61 -23.66
C HIS A 694 -4.16 17.17 -22.57
N THR A 695 -4.18 17.85 -21.43
CA THR A 695 -3.31 17.52 -20.30
C THR A 695 -3.73 16.19 -19.66
N TRP A 696 -2.76 15.28 -19.52
CA TRP A 696 -2.90 14.00 -18.81
C TRP A 696 -2.32 14.06 -17.39
N TYR A 697 -1.20 14.77 -17.25
CA TYR A 697 -0.45 14.87 -16.00
C TYR A 697 0.27 16.21 -15.95
N SER A 698 0.26 16.83 -14.76
CA SER A 698 1.10 17.98 -14.42
C SER A 698 1.77 17.72 -13.08
N SER A 699 3.05 18.05 -12.94
CA SER A 699 3.73 18.02 -11.65
C SER A 699 3.58 19.35 -10.93
N LEU A 700 3.76 19.35 -9.60
CA LEU A 700 4.03 20.58 -8.87
C LEU A 700 5.29 21.27 -9.41
N PRO A 701 5.33 22.62 -9.44
CA PRO A 701 6.53 23.35 -9.83
C PRO A 701 7.71 23.02 -8.91
N MET A 702 8.86 22.76 -9.52
CA MET A 702 10.13 22.48 -8.87
C MET A 702 11.11 23.63 -9.10
N VAL A 703 12.02 23.86 -8.16
CA VAL A 703 13.11 24.83 -8.30
C VAL A 703 14.44 24.11 -8.18
N GLU A 704 15.25 24.13 -9.24
CA GLU A 704 16.59 23.56 -9.25
C GLU A 704 17.53 24.58 -9.91
N ASN A 705 18.66 24.89 -9.27
CA ASN A 705 19.62 25.89 -9.75
C ASN A 705 18.98 27.27 -10.08
N ASN A 706 18.05 27.73 -9.24
CA ASN A 706 17.28 28.98 -9.40
C ASN A 706 16.39 29.02 -10.66
N ILE A 707 16.10 27.87 -11.25
CA ILE A 707 15.19 27.74 -12.39
C ILE A 707 13.95 27.00 -11.90
N ARG A 708 12.80 27.66 -12.04
CA ARG A 708 11.49 27.08 -11.77
C ARG A 708 10.95 26.38 -13.01
N TYR A 709 10.47 25.15 -12.86
CA TYR A 709 9.89 24.36 -13.95
C TYR A 709 8.93 23.28 -13.45
N SER A 710 8.10 22.75 -14.35
CA SER A 710 7.17 21.63 -14.08
C SER A 710 7.23 20.57 -15.19
N PHE A 711 6.80 19.35 -14.89
CA PHE A 711 6.64 18.28 -15.87
C PHE A 711 5.18 18.17 -16.29
N VAL A 712 4.91 18.37 -17.58
CA VAL A 712 3.56 18.31 -18.14
C VAL A 712 3.54 17.26 -19.24
N THR A 713 2.53 16.38 -19.24
CA THR A 713 2.28 15.49 -20.37
C THR A 713 0.96 15.82 -21.02
N TYR A 714 1.01 16.06 -22.32
CA TYR A 714 -0.16 16.20 -23.17
C TYR A 714 -0.38 14.95 -24.01
N VAL A 715 -1.63 14.54 -24.18
CA VAL A 715 -2.04 13.41 -25.02
C VAL A 715 -2.93 13.88 -26.16
N ARG A 716 -2.72 13.32 -27.35
CA ARG A 716 -3.52 13.68 -28.53
C ARG A 716 -4.94 13.15 -28.40
N VAL A 717 -5.92 14.01 -28.71
CA VAL A 717 -7.33 13.65 -28.82
C VAL A 717 -7.74 13.62 -30.29
N ARG A 718 -8.19 12.47 -30.78
CA ARG A 718 -8.64 12.31 -32.18
C ARG A 718 -10.14 12.58 -32.27
N ARG A 719 -10.54 13.67 -32.94
CA ARG A 719 -11.95 13.92 -33.31
C ARG A 719 -12.32 13.03 -34.51
N THR A 720 -13.38 12.22 -34.39
CA THR A 720 -13.93 11.49 -35.54
C THR A 720 -14.68 12.46 -36.45
N ALA A 721 -14.30 12.50 -37.73
CA ALA A 721 -15.02 13.22 -38.77
C ALA A 721 -16.31 12.48 -39.11
N SER A 722 -17.41 12.81 -38.44
CA SER A 722 -18.76 12.46 -38.87
C SER A 722 -19.75 13.52 -38.42
N ASP A 723 -19.58 14.74 -38.93
CA ASP A 723 -20.59 15.80 -38.85
C ASP A 723 -20.60 16.58 -40.18
N THR A 724 -21.01 15.91 -41.27
CA THR A 724 -21.52 16.56 -42.48
C THR A 724 -22.39 15.59 -43.29
N HIS A 725 -23.64 16.01 -43.55
CA HIS A 725 -24.68 15.44 -44.44
C HIS A 725 -25.69 14.39 -43.89
N GLY A 726 -26.85 14.88 -43.41
CA GLY A 726 -28.11 14.83 -44.18
C GLY A 726 -29.01 13.57 -44.16
N GLN A 727 -30.13 13.67 -43.42
CA GLN A 727 -31.50 13.14 -43.66
C GLN A 727 -31.87 11.63 -43.54
N ASN A 728 -32.83 11.38 -42.63
CA ASN A 728 -33.98 10.44 -42.64
C ASN A 728 -33.78 8.92 -42.91
N ASN A 729 -33.98 8.08 -41.88
CA ASN A 729 -35.20 7.26 -41.62
C ASN A 729 -34.94 6.11 -40.63
N ASP A 730 -36.02 5.67 -40.01
CA ASP A 730 -36.12 4.93 -38.74
C ASP A 730 -35.52 3.50 -38.63
N THR A 731 -34.89 3.32 -37.45
CA THR A 731 -34.91 2.20 -36.46
C THR A 731 -34.72 0.71 -36.83
N LYS A 732 -33.49 0.21 -36.61
CA LYS A 732 -33.04 -0.80 -35.60
C LYS A 732 -31.89 -1.68 -36.11
N SER A 733 -30.89 -1.91 -35.23
CA SER A 733 -29.81 -2.92 -35.29
C SER A 733 -28.76 -2.67 -36.39
N ASN A 734 -27.45 -2.51 -36.15
CA ASN A 734 -26.55 -3.16 -35.20
C ASN A 734 -25.20 -2.38 -35.16
N ASN A 735 -24.44 -2.49 -34.06
CA ASN A 735 -22.99 -2.26 -33.90
C ASN A 735 -22.32 -0.94 -34.34
N GLY A 736 -21.78 -0.24 -33.33
CA GLY A 736 -20.69 0.74 -33.47
C GLY A 736 -20.04 1.00 -32.11
N LYS A 737 -19.31 0.01 -31.56
CA LYS A 737 -18.40 0.24 -30.43
C LYS A 737 -17.33 1.22 -30.88
N PHE A 738 -17.30 2.41 -30.29
CA PHE A 738 -16.14 3.30 -30.39
C PHE A 738 -15.03 2.72 -29.52
N GLU A 739 -14.03 2.09 -30.14
CA GLU A 739 -12.77 1.73 -29.49
C GLU A 739 -11.94 3.00 -29.29
N VAL A 740 -12.09 3.63 -28.13
CA VAL A 740 -11.00 4.43 -27.56
C VAL A 740 -9.94 3.42 -27.16
N GLN A 741 -8.96 3.22 -28.03
CA GLN A 741 -7.81 2.38 -27.77
C GLN A 741 -7.15 2.82 -26.46
N ASP A 742 -7.03 1.84 -25.57
CA ASP A 742 -6.33 1.87 -24.29
C ASP A 742 -5.10 2.80 -24.33
N PHE A 743 -5.01 3.81 -23.44
CA PHE A 743 -3.86 4.74 -23.32
C PHE A 743 -2.53 4.04 -22.96
N SER A 744 -2.47 2.71 -23.07
CA SER A 744 -1.31 1.81 -23.08
C SER A 744 -0.09 2.30 -23.88
N PHE A 745 -0.28 3.20 -24.85
CA PHE A 745 0.83 3.84 -25.56
C PHE A 745 1.65 4.76 -24.65
N LEU A 746 1.09 5.31 -23.57
CA LEU A 746 1.85 6.11 -22.60
C LEU A 746 2.88 5.24 -21.85
N PRO A 747 4.04 5.81 -21.47
CA PRO A 747 4.93 5.17 -20.51
C PRO A 747 4.19 4.91 -19.19
N GLN A 748 4.36 3.73 -18.58
CA GLN A 748 3.68 3.35 -17.35
C GLN A 748 3.84 4.39 -16.23
N ILE A 749 5.05 4.97 -16.10
CA ILE A 749 5.36 6.03 -15.13
C ILE A 749 4.51 7.30 -15.30
N ILE A 750 4.00 7.57 -16.50
CA ILE A 750 3.12 8.71 -16.79
C ILE A 750 1.66 8.30 -16.67
N PHE A 751 1.30 7.11 -17.15
CA PHE A 751 -0.05 6.58 -17.04
C PHE A 751 -0.53 6.55 -15.58
N GLU A 752 0.31 6.06 -14.66
CA GLU A 752 -0.01 5.95 -13.22
C GLU A 752 -0.05 7.28 -12.47
N ARG A 753 0.39 8.38 -13.08
CA ARG A 753 0.45 9.72 -12.47
C ARG A 753 -0.77 10.60 -12.76
N HIS A 754 -1.80 10.08 -13.42
CA HIS A 754 -3.05 10.83 -13.61
C HIS A 754 -3.65 11.24 -12.27
N GLU A 755 -3.93 12.53 -12.05
CA GLU A 755 -4.29 13.05 -10.72
C GLU A 755 -5.63 12.51 -10.21
N GLU A 756 -6.56 12.13 -11.09
CA GLU A 756 -7.81 11.44 -10.70
C GLU A 756 -7.57 10.14 -9.92
N TYR A 757 -6.41 9.47 -10.11
CA TYR A 757 -6.06 8.31 -9.30
C TYR A 757 -5.88 8.65 -7.82
N MET A 758 -5.64 9.91 -7.42
CA MET A 758 -5.62 10.30 -6.01
C MET A 758 -7.01 10.09 -5.38
N TYR A 759 -8.08 10.53 -6.06
CA TYR A 759 -9.45 10.28 -5.64
C TYR A 759 -9.79 8.79 -5.67
N LEU A 760 -9.50 8.09 -6.77
CA LEU A 760 -9.84 6.67 -6.91
C LEU A 760 -9.11 5.79 -5.89
N ARG A 761 -7.82 6.06 -5.60
CA ARG A 761 -7.06 5.34 -4.56
C ARG A 761 -7.63 5.62 -3.17
N LEU A 762 -8.05 6.85 -2.88
CA LEU A 762 -8.66 7.19 -1.60
C LEU A 762 -10.02 6.48 -1.42
N VAL A 763 -10.85 6.42 -2.47
CA VAL A 763 -12.08 5.61 -2.49
C VAL A 763 -11.75 4.15 -2.22
N GLN A 764 -10.78 3.57 -2.93
CA GLN A 764 -10.35 2.18 -2.75
C GLN A 764 -9.81 1.93 -1.33
N GLU A 765 -9.08 2.88 -0.75
CA GLU A 765 -8.56 2.81 0.61
C GLU A 765 -9.71 2.80 1.63
N ILE A 766 -10.70 3.69 1.48
CA ILE A 766 -11.87 3.74 2.36
C ILE A 766 -12.74 2.49 2.22
N LEU A 767 -12.93 1.98 1.00
CA LEU A 767 -13.66 0.72 0.76
C LEU A 767 -12.93 -0.50 1.35
N SER A 768 -11.59 -0.50 1.36
CA SER A 768 -10.79 -1.63 1.84
C SER A 768 -10.50 -1.60 3.35
N SER A 769 -10.45 -0.41 3.95
CA SER A 769 -9.96 -0.24 5.32
C SER A 769 -10.69 0.85 6.13
N GLY A 770 -11.81 1.37 5.62
CA GLY A 770 -12.70 2.26 6.38
C GLY A 770 -13.45 1.51 7.48
N ASN A 771 -13.59 2.14 8.64
CA ASN A 771 -14.38 1.59 9.74
C ASN A 771 -15.87 1.78 9.45
N LEU A 772 -16.65 0.71 9.58
CA LEU A 772 -18.11 0.81 9.49
C LEU A 772 -18.66 1.56 10.71
N LYS A 773 -19.44 2.60 10.46
CA LYS A 773 -20.06 3.44 11.46
C LYS A 773 -21.54 3.62 11.14
N ALA A 774 -22.34 3.77 12.20
CA ALA A 774 -23.64 4.39 12.06
C ALA A 774 -23.46 5.88 11.73
N ASP A 775 -24.31 6.42 10.88
CA ASP A 775 -24.32 7.84 10.52
C ASP A 775 -25.71 8.45 10.79
N ARG A 776 -25.80 9.78 10.71
CA ARG A 776 -27.02 10.53 11.04
C ARG A 776 -28.23 10.21 10.14
N THR A 777 -27.99 9.73 8.92
CA THR A 777 -29.01 9.41 7.91
C THR A 777 -29.57 7.99 8.07
N GLY A 778 -28.95 7.17 8.93
CA GLY A 778 -29.30 5.76 9.10
C GLY A 778 -28.84 4.84 7.97
N THR A 779 -28.06 5.34 7.01
CA THR A 779 -27.56 4.58 5.84
C THR A 779 -26.36 3.68 6.19
N GLY A 780 -25.59 4.05 7.20
CA GLY A 780 -24.26 3.54 7.51
C GLY A 780 -23.17 4.12 6.61
N THR A 781 -21.97 4.35 7.16
CA THR A 781 -20.80 4.82 6.40
C THR A 781 -19.56 3.97 6.69
N LEU A 782 -18.67 3.86 5.70
CA LEU A 782 -17.29 3.41 5.88
C LEU A 782 -16.41 4.66 5.97
N SER A 783 -15.73 4.87 7.11
CA SER A 783 -14.99 6.11 7.41
C SER A 783 -13.64 5.83 8.09
N LYS A 784 -12.64 6.67 7.81
CA LYS A 784 -11.31 6.59 8.45
C LYS A 784 -11.21 7.34 9.79
N PHE A 785 -12.06 8.34 10.09
CA PHE A 785 -11.93 9.18 11.30
C PHE A 785 -13.27 9.78 11.82
N GLY A 786 -13.46 9.96 13.14
CA GLY A 786 -14.52 10.80 13.76
C GLY A 786 -15.94 10.21 13.94
N CYS A 787 -16.74 10.79 14.85
CA CYS A 787 -18.18 10.55 15.08
C CYS A 787 -18.98 11.84 14.81
N GLN A 788 -20.22 11.75 14.31
CA GLN A 788 -21.06 12.89 13.89
C GLN A 788 -22.27 13.12 14.83
N VAL A 789 -22.73 14.37 14.96
CA VAL A 789 -23.82 14.82 15.86
C VAL A 789 -24.94 15.51 15.08
N HIS A 790 -26.18 15.40 15.58
CA HIS A 790 -27.44 15.86 14.96
C HIS A 790 -27.91 17.22 15.52
N ILE A 791 -28.25 18.17 14.64
CA ILE A 791 -29.06 19.37 14.93
C ILE A 791 -29.98 19.59 13.73
N GLY A 792 -31.29 19.51 13.92
CA GLY A 792 -32.29 19.85 12.90
C GLY A 792 -33.19 20.97 13.42
N LEU A 793 -33.54 21.93 12.56
CA LEU A 793 -34.40 23.08 12.90
C LEU A 793 -35.74 22.94 12.16
N SER A 794 -36.84 22.93 12.89
CA SER A 794 -38.21 22.81 12.36
C SER A 794 -38.92 24.16 12.13
N ASP A 795 -38.26 25.27 12.47
CA ASP A 795 -38.93 26.55 12.74
C ASP A 795 -38.69 27.61 11.64
N ARG A 796 -38.23 27.21 10.44
CA ARG A 796 -37.87 28.11 9.31
C ARG A 796 -38.74 27.91 8.08
N GLU A 797 -38.82 28.93 7.24
CA GLU A 797 -39.46 28.85 5.91
C GLU A 797 -38.75 27.80 5.03
N GLU A 798 -39.52 27.05 4.24
CA GLU A 798 -38.96 26.06 3.31
C GLU A 798 -38.04 26.76 2.29
N GLY A 799 -36.78 26.32 2.24
CA GLY A 799 -35.74 26.94 1.41
C GLY A 799 -34.78 27.88 2.17
N ASP A 800 -35.12 28.30 3.40
CA ASP A 800 -34.22 29.05 4.26
C ASP A 800 -33.21 28.10 4.93
N LEU A 801 -31.97 28.14 4.43
CA LEU A 801 -30.88 27.31 4.93
C LEU A 801 -30.15 27.92 6.14
N GLY A 802 -30.50 29.14 6.53
CA GLY A 802 -29.83 29.94 7.55
C GLY A 802 -28.49 30.55 7.13
N PRO A 803 -27.68 31.00 8.10
CA PRO A 803 -26.43 31.72 7.84
C PRO A 803 -25.29 30.77 7.40
N ILE A 804 -25.51 30.00 6.32
CA ILE A 804 -24.58 29.01 5.76
C ILE A 804 -23.51 29.67 4.86
N TYR A 805 -22.60 28.86 4.31
CA TYR A 805 -21.46 29.22 3.43
C TYR A 805 -21.39 30.68 2.94
N GLY A 806 -22.19 31.03 1.91
CA GLY A 806 -22.13 32.34 1.26
C GLY A 806 -22.42 33.50 2.21
N PHE A 807 -23.34 33.31 3.17
CA PHE A 807 -23.60 34.30 4.21
C PHE A 807 -22.35 34.53 5.06
N GLN A 808 -21.68 33.47 5.51
CA GLN A 808 -20.45 33.60 6.30
C GLN A 808 -19.30 34.21 5.47
N TRP A 809 -19.22 33.94 4.17
CA TRP A 809 -18.18 34.50 3.32
C TRP A 809 -18.31 36.01 3.12
N ARG A 810 -19.54 36.52 3.03
CA ARG A 810 -19.82 37.94 2.71
C ARG A 810 -20.22 38.78 3.93
N HIS A 811 -20.71 38.14 4.98
CA HIS A 811 -21.33 38.77 6.14
C HIS A 811 -20.91 38.10 7.46
N PHE A 812 -19.64 37.69 7.58
CA PHE A 812 -19.16 36.95 8.77
C PHE A 812 -19.44 37.72 10.05
N GLY A 813 -20.10 37.07 11.02
CA GLY A 813 -20.47 37.67 12.30
C GLY A 813 -21.68 38.63 12.27
N ALA A 814 -22.37 38.78 11.14
CA ALA A 814 -23.64 39.51 11.08
C ALA A 814 -24.76 38.71 11.76
N SER A 815 -25.66 39.39 12.48
CA SER A 815 -26.86 38.76 13.03
C SER A 815 -27.82 38.36 11.91
N TYR A 816 -28.07 37.07 11.77
CA TYR A 816 -29.00 36.52 10.78
C TYR A 816 -30.45 36.68 11.23
N THR A 817 -31.33 37.10 10.31
CA THR A 817 -32.79 37.14 10.52
C THR A 817 -33.49 36.09 9.68
N ASP A 818 -33.50 36.26 8.36
CA ASP A 818 -34.13 35.39 7.37
C ASP A 818 -33.42 35.51 6.01
N MET A 819 -33.82 34.68 5.04
CA MET A 819 -33.25 34.69 3.69
C MET A 819 -33.62 35.89 2.81
N HIS A 820 -34.61 36.72 3.20
CA HIS A 820 -35.10 37.85 2.40
C HIS A 820 -34.51 39.20 2.83
N ALA A 821 -33.89 39.26 4.01
CA ALA A 821 -33.29 40.47 4.55
C ALA A 821 -32.06 40.94 3.75
N ASP A 822 -31.88 42.27 3.69
CA ASP A 822 -30.68 42.88 3.13
C ASP A 822 -29.55 42.90 4.17
N TYR A 823 -28.45 42.21 3.83
CA TYR A 823 -27.24 42.13 4.64
C TYR A 823 -26.09 42.98 4.10
N THR A 824 -26.32 43.80 3.09
CA THR A 824 -25.31 44.69 2.52
C THR A 824 -24.65 45.54 3.62
N GLY A 825 -23.32 45.49 3.68
CA GLY A 825 -22.53 46.23 4.68
C GLY A 825 -22.60 45.69 6.11
N LYS A 826 -23.30 44.58 6.37
CA LYS A 826 -23.34 43.92 7.68
C LYS A 826 -22.29 42.81 7.76
N GLY A 827 -21.66 42.68 8.93
CA GLY A 827 -20.61 41.69 9.17
C GLY A 827 -19.30 42.04 8.46
N PHE A 828 -18.45 41.03 8.26
CA PHE A 828 -17.17 41.15 7.58
C PHE A 828 -17.18 40.38 6.24
N ASP A 829 -16.91 41.08 5.13
CA ASP A 829 -16.80 40.48 3.79
C ASP A 829 -15.40 39.90 3.59
N GLN A 830 -15.25 38.64 3.98
CA GLN A 830 -13.99 37.90 3.88
C GLN A 830 -13.54 37.73 2.42
N LEU A 831 -14.47 37.52 1.48
CA LEU A 831 -14.14 37.33 0.07
C LEU A 831 -13.56 38.61 -0.54
N ALA A 832 -14.14 39.76 -0.21
CA ALA A 832 -13.61 41.06 -0.63
C ALA A 832 -12.21 41.31 -0.04
N ASP A 833 -11.99 40.99 1.23
CA ASP A 833 -10.69 41.11 1.90
C ASP A 833 -9.62 40.19 1.28
N VAL A 834 -9.98 38.94 0.96
CA VAL A 834 -9.09 37.98 0.27
C VAL A 834 -8.66 38.52 -1.09
N ILE A 835 -9.60 38.98 -1.92
CA ILE A 835 -9.28 39.56 -3.24
C ILE A 835 -8.42 40.81 -3.08
N HIS A 836 -8.73 41.67 -2.10
CA HIS A 836 -7.93 42.85 -1.81
C HIS A 836 -6.50 42.50 -1.43
N LYS A 837 -6.30 41.54 -0.52
CA LYS A 837 -4.98 41.08 -0.11
C LYS A 837 -4.21 40.44 -1.25
N ILE A 838 -4.82 39.60 -2.08
CA ILE A 838 -4.13 39.03 -3.25
C ILE A 838 -3.64 40.14 -4.20
N LYS A 839 -4.46 41.17 -4.44
CA LYS A 839 -4.09 42.28 -5.33
C LYS A 839 -3.00 43.19 -4.75
N ASN A 840 -2.99 43.41 -3.44
CA ASN A 840 -2.18 44.48 -2.81
C ASN A 840 -1.04 43.95 -1.91
N ASN A 841 -1.15 42.72 -1.42
CA ASN A 841 -0.18 42.07 -0.53
C ASN A 841 -0.20 40.53 -0.74
N PRO A 842 0.18 40.03 -1.93
CA PRO A 842 0.04 38.60 -2.28
C PRO A 842 0.86 37.65 -1.39
N ASP A 843 1.91 38.14 -0.72
CA ASP A 843 2.72 37.36 0.21
C ASP A 843 2.10 37.27 1.63
N ASP A 844 0.91 37.85 1.83
CA ASP A 844 0.20 37.79 3.11
C ASP A 844 -0.23 36.35 3.44
N ARG A 845 0.23 35.84 4.57
CA ARG A 845 -0.10 34.48 5.05
C ARG A 845 -1.47 34.40 5.74
N ARG A 846 -2.28 35.46 5.68
CA ARG A 846 -3.63 35.58 6.28
C ARG A 846 -4.70 35.80 5.22
N ILE A 847 -4.45 35.34 4.00
CA ILE A 847 -5.46 35.21 2.94
C ILE A 847 -6.28 33.96 3.26
N ILE A 848 -7.29 34.14 4.13
CA ILE A 848 -8.08 33.05 4.71
C ILE A 848 -9.56 33.38 4.53
N LEU A 849 -10.34 32.38 4.13
CA LEU A 849 -11.79 32.42 4.02
C LEU A 849 -12.39 31.30 4.89
N SER A 850 -13.26 31.64 5.85
CA SER A 850 -13.90 30.67 6.74
C SER A 850 -15.42 30.69 6.65
N ALA A 851 -16.05 29.53 6.56
CA ALA A 851 -17.49 29.38 6.79
C ALA A 851 -17.83 28.92 8.22
N TRP A 852 -16.85 28.62 9.07
CA TRP A 852 -17.11 28.09 10.41
C TRP A 852 -17.26 29.20 11.45
N ASN A 853 -18.50 29.47 11.83
CA ASN A 853 -18.83 30.37 12.92
C ASN A 853 -19.57 29.60 14.03
N PRO A 854 -18.89 29.26 15.15
CA PRO A 854 -19.50 28.53 16.26
C PRO A 854 -20.79 29.14 16.81
N SER A 855 -20.91 30.47 16.80
CA SER A 855 -22.09 31.19 17.30
C SER A 855 -23.33 30.99 16.45
N ASP A 856 -23.15 30.67 15.16
CA ASP A 856 -24.25 30.53 14.19
C ASP A 856 -24.58 29.07 13.87
N LEU A 857 -23.82 28.09 14.38
CA LEU A 857 -23.98 26.67 14.03
C LEU A 857 -25.40 26.14 14.31
N THR A 858 -26.00 26.59 15.42
CA THR A 858 -27.37 26.22 15.80
C THR A 858 -28.44 26.92 14.95
N LEU A 859 -28.06 27.86 14.10
CA LEU A 859 -28.96 28.58 13.19
C LEU A 859 -28.94 28.00 11.76
N MET A 860 -27.94 27.16 11.44
CA MET A 860 -27.74 26.61 10.10
C MET A 860 -28.55 25.33 9.90
N ALA A 861 -29.19 25.18 8.74
CA ALA A 861 -29.88 23.93 8.37
C ALA A 861 -28.90 22.74 8.27
N LEU A 862 -27.65 23.02 7.85
CA LEU A 862 -26.56 22.06 7.88
C LEU A 862 -25.25 22.81 8.20
N PRO A 863 -24.51 22.40 9.24
CA PRO A 863 -23.20 22.96 9.52
C PRO A 863 -22.26 22.84 8.31
N PRO A 864 -21.47 23.87 7.94
CA PRO A 864 -20.61 23.86 6.78
C PRO A 864 -19.71 22.63 6.70
N CYS A 865 -19.77 21.89 5.60
CA CYS A 865 -18.88 20.76 5.34
C CYS A 865 -17.48 21.23 4.92
N HIS A 866 -17.42 22.27 4.09
CA HIS A 866 -16.20 22.94 3.65
C HIS A 866 -16.07 24.30 4.36
N MET A 867 -15.32 24.31 5.45
CA MET A 867 -15.18 25.46 6.34
C MET A 867 -13.91 26.28 6.07
N PHE A 868 -12.77 25.59 6.04
CA PHE A 868 -11.38 26.05 5.86
C PHE A 868 -10.58 24.86 5.33
N ALA A 869 -10.82 23.68 5.94
CA ALA A 869 -10.67 22.35 5.35
C ALA A 869 -12.06 21.67 5.25
N GLN A 870 -12.17 20.54 4.55
CA GLN A 870 -13.43 19.81 4.46
C GLN A 870 -13.59 18.83 5.62
N ARG A 871 -14.38 19.18 6.64
CA ARG A 871 -14.54 18.36 7.86
C ARG A 871 -15.22 17.01 7.65
N SER A 872 -16.05 16.91 6.63
CA SER A 872 -16.90 15.75 6.33
C SER A 872 -17.03 15.63 4.82
N ALA A 873 -16.57 14.50 4.29
CA ALA A 873 -16.38 14.30 2.86
C ALA A 873 -17.05 13.01 2.39
N ASP A 874 -18.23 13.17 1.79
CA ASP A 874 -18.92 12.10 1.05
C ASP A 874 -18.13 11.85 -0.23
N MET A 875 -17.42 10.73 -0.26
CA MET A 875 -16.57 10.36 -1.39
C MET A 875 -17.36 10.01 -2.64
N GLY A 876 -18.62 9.57 -2.54
CA GLY A 876 -19.41 9.15 -3.70
C GLY A 876 -20.03 10.31 -4.47
N LEU A 877 -20.55 11.30 -3.75
CA LEU A 877 -21.25 12.44 -4.34
C LEU A 877 -20.54 13.78 -4.10
N GLY A 878 -20.17 14.04 -2.84
CA GLY A 878 -19.71 15.37 -2.41
C GLY A 878 -18.33 15.73 -2.96
N VAL A 879 -17.34 14.86 -2.81
CA VAL A 879 -15.94 15.16 -3.12
C VAL A 879 -15.71 15.54 -4.58
N PRO A 880 -16.20 14.81 -5.59
CA PRO A 880 -16.05 15.22 -7.00
C PRO A 880 -16.61 16.63 -7.27
N PHE A 881 -17.76 16.95 -6.66
CA PHE A 881 -18.35 18.28 -6.76
C PHE A 881 -17.51 19.36 -6.04
N ASN A 882 -17.01 19.04 -4.84
CA ASN A 882 -16.20 19.97 -4.05
C ASN A 882 -14.86 20.31 -4.74
N ILE A 883 -14.21 19.32 -5.38
CA ILE A 883 -12.99 19.55 -6.18
C ILE A 883 -13.28 20.55 -7.31
N ALA A 884 -14.30 20.28 -8.13
CA ALA A 884 -14.66 21.16 -9.24
C ALA A 884 -15.05 22.57 -8.77
N SER A 885 -15.80 22.66 -7.65
CA SER A 885 -16.26 23.94 -7.10
C SER A 885 -15.12 24.84 -6.63
N TYR A 886 -14.14 24.30 -5.88
CA TYR A 886 -13.03 25.12 -5.37
C TYR A 886 -11.97 25.38 -6.43
N ALA A 887 -11.74 24.45 -7.36
CA ALA A 887 -10.91 24.72 -8.54
C ALA A 887 -11.48 25.88 -9.38
N LEU A 888 -12.80 25.89 -9.60
CA LEU A 888 -13.48 26.99 -10.27
C LEU A 888 -13.32 28.32 -9.51
N LEU A 889 -13.50 28.32 -8.19
CA LEU A 889 -13.33 29.52 -7.37
C LEU A 889 -11.89 30.07 -7.46
N THR A 890 -10.88 29.20 -7.41
CA THR A 890 -9.47 29.56 -7.60
C THR A 890 -9.25 30.20 -8.97
N CYS A 891 -9.80 29.61 -10.03
CA CYS A 891 -9.74 30.17 -11.38
C CYS A 891 -10.42 31.54 -11.48
N MET A 892 -11.58 31.72 -10.84
CA MET A 892 -12.30 32.99 -10.82
C MET A 892 -11.52 34.07 -10.06
N ILE A 893 -10.98 33.75 -8.88
CA ILE A 893 -10.16 34.68 -8.07
C ILE A 893 -8.89 35.07 -8.82
N ALA A 894 -8.19 34.10 -9.42
CA ALA A 894 -7.01 34.36 -10.24
C ALA A 894 -7.35 35.31 -11.40
N HIS A 895 -8.43 35.04 -12.11
CA HIS A 895 -8.89 35.85 -13.23
C HIS A 895 -9.15 37.32 -12.84
N VAL A 896 -9.88 37.57 -11.75
CA VAL A 896 -10.20 38.95 -11.32
C VAL A 896 -9.00 39.68 -10.71
N CYS A 897 -7.99 38.95 -10.25
CA CYS A 897 -6.76 39.51 -9.71
C CYS A 897 -5.71 39.81 -10.79
N ALA A 898 -5.67 39.03 -11.86
CA ALA A 898 -4.70 39.15 -12.96
C ALA A 898 -4.70 40.52 -13.68
N PHE A 899 -5.78 41.30 -13.56
CA PHE A 899 -5.89 42.63 -14.20
C PHE A 899 -5.35 43.78 -13.34
N SER A 900 -4.75 43.50 -12.19
CA SER A 900 -4.18 44.52 -11.29
C SER A 900 -2.65 44.50 -11.39
N PHE A 901 -2.07 45.51 -12.06
CA PHE A 901 -0.61 45.69 -12.14
C PHE A 901 -0.03 45.81 -10.71
N PRO A 902 0.99 45.02 -10.28
CA PRO A 902 1.99 44.34 -11.11
C PRO A 902 1.89 42.79 -11.17
N VAL A 903 0.73 42.18 -10.89
CA VAL A 903 0.63 40.72 -10.72
C VAL A 903 -0.10 40.03 -11.88
N ASP A 904 0.64 39.40 -12.80
CA ASP A 904 0.12 38.40 -13.74
C ASP A 904 -0.17 37.10 -12.96
N LEU A 905 -1.35 37.02 -12.33
CA LEU A 905 -1.76 35.88 -11.53
C LEU A 905 -2.39 34.78 -12.41
N LEU A 906 -1.78 33.60 -12.41
CA LEU A 906 -2.35 32.40 -13.02
C LEU A 906 -2.95 31.49 -11.93
N PRO A 907 -4.02 30.72 -12.23
CA PRO A 907 -4.48 29.68 -11.32
C PRO A 907 -3.33 28.71 -11.01
N GLY A 908 -3.03 28.54 -9.73
CA GLY A 908 -2.06 27.57 -9.23
C GLY A 908 -2.74 26.28 -8.80
N ASP A 909 -2.20 25.66 -7.76
CA ASP A 909 -2.69 24.38 -7.26
C ASP A 909 -3.98 24.52 -6.42
N PHE A 910 -4.81 23.48 -6.45
CA PHE A 910 -5.87 23.26 -5.48
C PHE A 910 -5.48 22.11 -4.55
N ILE A 911 -5.36 22.40 -3.26
CA ILE A 911 -5.04 21.41 -2.22
C ILE A 911 -6.31 21.12 -1.42
N HIS A 912 -6.70 19.84 -1.35
CA HIS A 912 -7.95 19.42 -0.71
C HIS A 912 -7.70 18.66 0.59
N ASP A 913 -7.74 19.38 1.71
CA ASP A 913 -7.59 18.78 3.04
C ASP A 913 -8.93 18.22 3.55
N LEU A 914 -8.98 16.91 3.82
CA LEU A 914 -10.16 16.18 4.26
C LEU A 914 -10.06 15.73 5.72
N GLY A 915 -11.13 15.92 6.49
CA GLY A 915 -11.31 15.38 7.85
C GLY A 915 -11.92 13.98 7.80
N ASP A 916 -13.23 13.86 8.05
CA ASP A 916 -13.96 12.59 7.95
C ASP A 916 -14.30 12.26 6.49
N ALA A 917 -13.35 11.63 5.78
CA ALA A 917 -13.58 11.04 4.47
C ALA A 917 -14.31 9.69 4.59
N HIS A 918 -15.48 9.59 3.96
CA HIS A 918 -16.37 8.46 4.11
C HIS A 918 -17.14 8.09 2.83
N VAL A 919 -17.49 6.81 2.73
CA VAL A 919 -18.36 6.25 1.69
C VAL A 919 -19.65 5.78 2.35
N TYR A 920 -20.81 6.23 1.85
CA TYR A 920 -22.08 5.66 2.30
C TYR A 920 -22.23 4.21 1.84
N CYS A 921 -22.84 3.37 2.67
CA CYS A 921 -22.98 1.94 2.36
C CYS A 921 -23.74 1.69 1.06
N ASN A 922 -24.72 2.54 0.73
CA ASN A 922 -25.48 2.47 -0.53
C ASN A 922 -24.71 2.98 -1.75
N HIS A 923 -23.48 3.49 -1.61
CA HIS A 923 -22.61 3.91 -2.71
C HIS A 923 -21.49 2.92 -3.01
N ILE A 924 -21.32 1.86 -2.20
CA ILE A 924 -20.22 0.90 -2.34
C ILE A 924 -20.20 0.24 -3.74
N GLU A 925 -21.32 -0.33 -4.19
CA GLU A 925 -21.39 -0.97 -5.50
C GLU A 925 -21.21 0.02 -6.67
N PRO A 926 -21.89 1.17 -6.70
CA PRO A 926 -21.61 2.24 -7.67
C PRO A 926 -20.13 2.66 -7.73
N LEU A 927 -19.46 2.74 -6.59
CA LEU A 927 -18.03 3.11 -6.54
C LEU A 927 -17.11 1.98 -6.99
N ARG A 928 -17.47 0.71 -6.75
CA ARG A 928 -16.75 -0.44 -7.33
C ARG A 928 -16.84 -0.43 -8.86
N GLU A 929 -18.00 -0.09 -9.42
CA GLU A 929 -18.14 0.11 -10.87
C GLU A 929 -17.25 1.26 -11.37
N GLN A 930 -17.18 2.37 -10.63
CA GLN A 930 -16.31 3.50 -10.97
C GLN A 930 -14.82 3.10 -10.99
N LEU A 931 -14.36 2.30 -10.03
CA LEU A 931 -12.97 1.87 -9.92
C LEU A 931 -12.48 0.98 -11.08
N LEU A 932 -13.39 0.39 -11.87
CA LEU A 932 -13.06 -0.38 -13.06
C LEU A 932 -12.83 0.49 -14.30
N LYS A 933 -13.13 1.80 -14.23
CA LYS A 933 -13.04 2.73 -15.35
C LYS A 933 -11.74 3.53 -15.24
N SER A 934 -10.86 3.37 -16.23
CA SER A 934 -9.65 4.19 -16.31
C SER A 934 -10.01 5.67 -16.51
N PRO A 935 -9.30 6.61 -15.84
CA PRO A 935 -9.45 8.04 -16.08
C PRO A 935 -9.30 8.44 -17.54
N LYS A 936 -9.96 9.53 -17.91
CA LYS A 936 -9.83 10.20 -19.22
C LYS A 936 -9.17 11.57 -19.02
N PRO A 937 -8.55 12.17 -20.06
CA PRO A 937 -7.91 13.47 -19.94
C PRO A 937 -8.86 14.52 -19.36
N PHE A 938 -8.33 15.41 -18.50
CA PHE A 938 -9.13 16.48 -17.93
C PHE A 938 -9.57 17.50 -19.00
N PRO A 939 -10.75 18.13 -18.82
CA PRO A 939 -11.19 19.22 -19.70
C PRO A 939 -10.42 20.51 -19.43
N PHE A 940 -10.52 21.46 -20.37
CA PHE A 940 -10.07 22.83 -20.17
C PHE A 940 -11.24 23.76 -19.83
N LEU A 941 -11.06 24.61 -18.82
CA LEU A 941 -11.99 25.68 -18.49
C LEU A 941 -11.56 26.97 -19.19
N LYS A 942 -12.45 27.54 -20.00
CA LYS A 942 -12.28 28.86 -20.58
C LYS A 942 -13.23 29.84 -19.92
N ILE A 943 -12.68 30.98 -19.49
CA ILE A 943 -13.41 32.04 -18.78
C ILE A 943 -13.56 33.25 -19.71
N ASN A 944 -14.73 33.89 -19.70
CA ASN A 944 -14.95 35.13 -20.43
C ASN A 944 -13.96 36.22 -19.99
N PRO A 945 -13.06 36.69 -20.88
CA PRO A 945 -12.00 37.62 -20.52
C PRO A 945 -12.50 39.01 -20.12
N GLN A 946 -13.77 39.35 -20.37
CA GLN A 946 -14.33 40.66 -20.04
C GLN A 946 -14.75 40.80 -18.57
N LYS A 947 -14.84 39.70 -17.81
CA LYS A 947 -15.30 39.73 -16.42
C LYS A 947 -14.17 40.12 -15.47
N LYS A 948 -14.30 41.27 -14.79
CA LYS A 948 -13.25 41.82 -13.91
C LYS A 948 -13.63 41.86 -12.44
N ASP A 949 -14.91 41.64 -12.14
CA ASP A 949 -15.45 41.63 -10.79
C ASP A 949 -15.97 40.23 -10.44
N ILE A 950 -15.67 39.75 -9.23
CA ILE A 950 -16.04 38.42 -8.77
C ILE A 950 -17.56 38.23 -8.72
N ASN A 951 -18.32 39.32 -8.50
CA ASN A 951 -19.78 39.28 -8.44
C ASN A 951 -20.42 39.35 -9.84
N SER A 952 -19.65 39.61 -10.89
CA SER A 952 -20.18 39.80 -12.25
C SER A 952 -20.28 38.50 -13.06
N PHE A 953 -19.73 37.39 -12.56
CA PHE A 953 -19.74 36.11 -13.26
C PHE A 953 -21.14 35.50 -13.34
N GLU A 954 -21.49 35.02 -14.52
CA GLU A 954 -22.69 34.23 -14.79
C GLU A 954 -22.30 32.86 -15.36
N ALA A 955 -23.23 31.90 -15.35
CA ALA A 955 -22.96 30.55 -15.87
C ALA A 955 -22.48 30.53 -17.34
N ALA A 956 -22.95 31.49 -18.15
CA ALA A 956 -22.56 31.62 -19.55
C ALA A 956 -21.12 32.11 -19.76
N ASP A 957 -20.45 32.60 -18.71
CA ASP A 957 -19.07 33.07 -18.78
C ASP A 957 -18.03 31.94 -18.73
N PHE A 958 -18.48 30.69 -18.58
CA PHE A 958 -17.64 29.52 -18.45
C PHE A 958 -17.93 28.54 -19.59
N GLU A 959 -16.88 28.15 -20.31
CA GLU A 959 -16.93 27.15 -21.37
C GLU A 959 -16.01 25.98 -20.99
N LEU A 960 -16.55 24.77 -20.93
CA LEU A 960 -15.78 23.55 -20.63
C LEU A 960 -15.47 22.82 -21.95
N ILE A 961 -14.21 22.84 -22.34
CA ILE A 961 -13.73 22.30 -23.62
C ILE A 961 -13.14 20.92 -23.39
N GLY A 962 -13.54 19.94 -24.20
CA GLY A 962 -12.95 18.61 -24.17
C GLY A 962 -13.42 17.70 -23.02
N TYR A 963 -14.56 18.02 -22.40
CA TYR A 963 -15.13 17.19 -21.35
C TYR A 963 -15.83 15.95 -21.93
N ASP A 964 -15.18 14.80 -21.83
CA ASP A 964 -15.68 13.51 -22.29
C ASP A 964 -15.70 12.49 -21.14
N PRO A 965 -16.57 12.64 -20.11
CA PRO A 965 -16.60 11.72 -18.99
C PRO A 965 -17.15 10.33 -19.37
N HIS A 966 -16.91 9.34 -18.51
CA HIS A 966 -17.66 8.06 -18.59
C HIS A 966 -19.16 8.26 -18.33
N PRO A 967 -20.02 7.30 -18.70
CA PRO A 967 -21.45 7.37 -18.40
C PRO A 967 -21.73 7.59 -16.91
N ARG A 968 -22.73 8.42 -16.62
CA ARG A 968 -23.14 8.78 -15.25
C ARG A 968 -23.46 7.52 -14.44
N ILE A 969 -22.87 7.44 -13.25
CA ILE A 969 -23.19 6.42 -12.25
C ILE A 969 -24.21 7.01 -11.28
N GLN A 970 -25.33 6.31 -11.06
CA GLN A 970 -26.41 6.80 -10.19
C GLN A 970 -26.11 6.49 -8.72
N MET A 971 -26.01 7.52 -7.89
CA MET A 971 -25.87 7.40 -6.43
C MET A 971 -26.93 8.26 -5.74
N LYS A 972 -27.62 7.70 -4.74
CA LYS A 972 -28.67 8.40 -3.99
C LYS A 972 -28.07 9.18 -2.83
N MET A 973 -28.40 10.47 -2.72
CA MET A 973 -27.99 11.27 -1.56
C MET A 973 -28.61 10.70 -0.28
N ALA A 974 -27.80 10.57 0.77
CA ALA A 974 -28.26 10.19 2.09
C ALA A 974 -28.81 11.44 2.80
N VAL A 975 -30.09 11.41 3.20
CA VAL A 975 -30.80 12.56 3.80
C VAL A 975 -30.74 12.47 5.31
#